data_AF-A0A931V3P9-F1
#
_entry.id   AF-A0A931V3P9-F1
#
_cell.length_a   1.000
_cell.length_b   1.000
_cell.length_c   1.000
_cell.angle_alpha   90.00
_cell.angle_beta   90.00
_cell.angle_gamma   90.00
#
_symmetry.space_group_name_H-M   'P 1'
#
loop_
_entity.id
_entity.type
_entity.pdbx_description
1 polymer ?
#
loop_
_entity_poly.entity_id
_entity_poly.type
_entity_poly.pdbx_seq_one_letter_code
_entity_poly.pdbx_strand_id
1 'polypeptide(L)'
;MRTRAWLLPLLLLSMSRCAPSTEPTASSRASREIVTSLSRAFAMRPASTTVGLRARVPDTAEGALRLEVDAATWIELRPRDARAVPRRDEGGVAVYADAMADVDLVYVTEGARVEELRLAHTRAAAARSTWDVRLGPSVGALRVKDGRVEVLDAKGAVRIATEPAWAADANGVRRAVSLHVEGSTLVGTIDVEGLAAPIAVDPAWTAAAAVSPPRVFPIVAMLSTGKVLIAGGESPGLGALTTAELYDPATNSFTASKSTLKWGRPAMTKSWVVFDGGKKVLFTETHGGDSGPPPLDAEIYDATTDTFSVTAMPFMTRDHSATVLKDGKIVLVGGRDDGSTFPQAFRIFDPAVGTWRTELPAGPYGSFSRPFEGRVDHSAVLLADGKVMITGGRTVSGGSIPTERVSKDNMIWDPALPTSLAWKSALPTGRGGHAAYLLSRGATAGQVMVFGGFIQNLDESGTIPSSGGMLYDVATDKWTLGPLLASPRTFFASTMLADGRILITGGTSGIGSSFVASQTAEIFDGATWVSAGTMLTPRGAHSSAALGPKEVLLVGGVKQAIEGVPFFVSATERFTLQALGASCGAPGECDSGFCVDGVCCGSACAGRCEACDVAGSVGTCKPVKGNPRGKRPACDPTATPEDGCALSCDGVDTTACKYPATTTACGVATCVGGVERHVSTCDGAGKCGDVPRSCGDFVCGATACKTTCASKADCVNPNHFCSYGKCIPVGANGATCTTDEACASGSCVDGTCCESKCTGQCEACDVPGQLGKCVPIKGKPHGARAACAVDSADACKTAVCDGTNTAACAGTVGPCGAYACDGAALACKSACVGDGDCAKGYECDDGTCVPRTSKCTLDLTGLVGTDGKTVSCSPLLCRDGQCLPTCKSSADCQGGFICDPSGACVAPSPGDTGDDGGGCATSGPHGTRGGGALVLLALLLVARRRRPV
;
A
#
# COMPACT_ATOMS: atom_id res chain seq x y z
N MET A 1 -39.17 25.02 -25.62
CA MET A 1 -39.43 26.17 -24.72
C MET A 1 -39.91 25.65 -23.37
N ARG A 2 -39.24 26.06 -22.28
CA ARG A 2 -39.72 26.32 -20.88
C ARG A 2 -40.58 25.24 -20.16
N THR A 3 -40.07 24.46 -19.19
CA THR A 3 -39.81 24.70 -17.72
C THR A 3 -40.99 24.45 -16.75
N ARG A 4 -40.65 23.83 -15.59
CA ARG A 4 -41.34 23.74 -14.25
C ARG A 4 -42.31 22.55 -14.05
N ALA A 5 -42.50 21.93 -12.88
CA ALA A 5 -41.89 21.94 -11.54
C ALA A 5 -42.50 20.79 -10.67
N TRP A 6 -41.73 20.29 -9.69
CA TRP A 6 -42.05 19.73 -8.35
C TRP A 6 -43.46 19.21 -7.98
N LEU A 7 -43.51 18.06 -7.27
CA LEU A 7 -44.32 17.80 -6.05
C LEU A 7 -44.05 16.39 -5.44
N LEU A 8 -43.61 16.37 -4.17
CA LEU A 8 -43.90 15.32 -3.15
C LEU A 8 -45.10 15.87 -2.31
N PRO A 9 -45.97 15.08 -1.61
CA PRO A 9 -45.54 14.29 -0.42
C PRO A 9 -46.48 13.14 0.15
N LEU A 10 -45.98 12.43 1.19
CA LEU A 10 -46.62 11.95 2.48
C LEU A 10 -47.47 10.64 2.66
N LEU A 11 -47.07 9.88 3.73
CA LEU A 11 -47.82 9.05 4.76
C LEU A 11 -48.38 7.65 4.33
N LEU A 12 -48.45 6.55 5.10
CA LEU A 12 -48.27 6.19 6.52
C LEU A 12 -48.18 4.64 6.70
N LEU A 13 -47.79 4.20 7.89
CA LEU A 13 -47.52 2.84 8.45
C LEU A 13 -48.40 1.64 8.03
N SER A 14 -47.77 0.45 7.98
CA SER A 14 -48.32 -0.81 8.53
C SER A 14 -47.22 -1.87 8.71
N MET A 15 -46.95 -2.29 9.96
CA MET A 15 -46.28 -3.55 10.28
C MET A 15 -47.23 -4.72 9.99
N SER A 16 -46.75 -5.79 9.34
CA SER A 16 -47.00 -7.21 9.71
C SER A 16 -46.60 -8.21 8.63
N ARG A 17 -45.69 -9.11 9.04
CA ARG A 17 -45.54 -10.54 8.66
C ARG A 17 -44.85 -10.91 7.34
N CYS A 18 -43.78 -11.68 7.54
CA CYS A 18 -42.93 -12.31 6.55
C CYS A 18 -43.68 -13.20 5.55
N ALA A 19 -43.41 -12.97 4.27
CA ALA A 19 -43.38 -13.97 3.20
C ALA A 19 -42.17 -13.62 2.30
N PRO A 20 -41.43 -14.59 1.74
CA PRO A 20 -40.18 -14.31 1.04
C PRO A 20 -40.47 -13.65 -0.30
N SER A 21 -40.29 -12.33 -0.38
CA SER A 21 -40.33 -11.59 -1.64
C SER A 21 -39.04 -11.82 -2.41
N THR A 22 -39.17 -12.27 -3.64
CA THR A 22 -38.14 -12.27 -4.69
C THR A 22 -37.82 -10.85 -5.16
N GLU A 23 -37.53 -9.93 -4.24
CA GLU A 23 -36.98 -8.62 -4.56
C GLU A 23 -35.45 -8.72 -4.57
N PRO A 24 -34.80 -8.19 -5.62
CA PRO A 24 -33.36 -8.33 -5.75
C PRO A 24 -32.72 -7.34 -4.74
N THR A 25 -31.64 -7.78 -4.07
CA THR A 25 -30.96 -7.07 -2.97
C THR A 25 -30.56 -5.64 -3.37
N ALA A 26 -30.32 -4.74 -2.41
CA ALA A 26 -29.85 -3.39 -2.70
C ALA A 26 -28.58 -3.35 -3.59
N SER A 27 -27.73 -4.40 -3.55
CA SER A 27 -26.58 -4.53 -4.47
C SER A 27 -27.03 -4.71 -5.93
N SER A 28 -28.03 -5.55 -6.20
CA SER A 28 -28.56 -5.78 -7.55
C SER A 28 -29.16 -4.52 -8.23
N ARG A 29 -29.68 -3.58 -7.43
CA ARG A 29 -30.28 -2.33 -7.93
C ARG A 29 -29.19 -1.32 -8.29
N ALA A 30 -28.09 -1.27 -7.53
CA ALA A 30 -26.89 -0.50 -7.86
C ALA A 30 -26.16 -1.07 -9.09
N SER A 31 -26.07 -2.41 -9.21
CA SER A 31 -25.53 -3.06 -10.41
C SER A 31 -26.30 -2.66 -11.67
N ARG A 32 -27.63 -2.59 -11.61
CA ARG A 32 -28.46 -2.13 -12.74
C ARG A 32 -28.21 -0.67 -13.13
N GLU A 33 -28.02 0.25 -12.17
CA GLU A 33 -27.75 1.66 -12.48
C GLU A 33 -26.34 1.88 -13.08
N ILE A 34 -25.34 1.15 -12.59
CA ILE A 34 -23.97 1.16 -13.13
C ILE A 34 -23.94 0.57 -14.55
N VAL A 35 -24.60 -0.57 -14.77
CA VAL A 35 -24.70 -1.20 -16.11
C VAL A 35 -25.48 -0.33 -17.08
N THR A 36 -26.56 0.33 -16.62
CA THR A 36 -27.33 1.26 -17.46
C THR A 36 -26.53 2.53 -17.81
N SER A 37 -25.70 3.03 -16.88
CA SER A 37 -24.78 4.15 -17.12
C SER A 37 -23.70 3.80 -18.16
N LEU A 38 -23.08 2.62 -18.02
CA LEU A 38 -22.09 2.10 -18.97
C LEU A 38 -22.72 1.87 -20.35
N SER A 39 -23.92 1.28 -20.43
CA SER A 39 -24.61 1.06 -21.71
C SER A 39 -24.97 2.35 -22.47
N ARG A 40 -25.18 3.48 -21.77
CA ARG A 40 -25.46 4.80 -22.40
C ARG A 40 -24.21 5.50 -22.91
N ALA A 41 -23.04 5.21 -22.34
CA ALA A 41 -21.77 5.75 -22.84
C ALA A 41 -21.29 5.05 -24.13
N PHE A 42 -21.78 3.84 -24.43
CA PHE A 42 -21.23 2.93 -25.45
C PHE A 42 -22.22 2.52 -26.57
N ALA A 43 -23.10 3.41 -27.03
CA ALA A 43 -24.10 3.10 -28.05
C ALA A 43 -23.51 2.76 -29.47
N MET A 44 -23.33 1.45 -29.70
CA MET A 44 -23.38 0.59 -30.92
C MET A 44 -22.91 1.05 -32.32
N ARG A 45 -22.10 0.18 -32.97
CA ARG A 45 -22.18 -0.21 -34.41
C ARG A 45 -21.74 -1.68 -34.63
N PRO A 46 -22.31 -2.42 -35.61
CA PRO A 46 -22.02 -3.85 -35.81
C PRO A 46 -20.65 -4.09 -36.46
N ALA A 47 -20.02 -5.21 -36.07
CA ALA A 47 -18.67 -5.59 -36.46
C ALA A 47 -18.55 -6.05 -37.93
N SER A 48 -17.55 -5.50 -38.62
CA SER A 48 -17.07 -5.97 -39.93
C SER A 48 -16.15 -7.18 -39.75
N THR A 49 -16.32 -8.19 -40.60
CA THR A 49 -15.59 -9.46 -40.56
C THR A 49 -14.28 -9.38 -41.35
N THR A 50 -13.14 -9.05 -40.72
CA THR A 50 -11.80 -9.72 -40.87
C THR A 50 -10.66 -9.02 -40.10
N VAL A 51 -9.82 -9.85 -39.46
CA VAL A 51 -8.57 -9.62 -38.70
C VAL A 51 -8.61 -8.56 -37.58
N GLY A 52 -9.02 -9.02 -36.39
CA GLY A 52 -8.98 -8.32 -35.11
C GLY A 52 -9.09 -9.35 -33.97
N LEU A 53 -8.87 -8.93 -32.72
CA LEU A 53 -9.05 -9.81 -31.55
C LEU A 53 -10.52 -10.24 -31.46
N ARG A 54 -10.78 -11.55 -31.53
CA ARG A 54 -12.14 -12.09 -31.34
C ARG A 54 -12.28 -12.62 -29.92
N ALA A 55 -13.36 -12.23 -29.25
CA ALA A 55 -13.76 -12.79 -27.97
C ALA A 55 -14.84 -13.86 -28.16
N ARG A 56 -14.68 -15.00 -27.50
CA ARG A 56 -15.78 -15.92 -27.19
C ARG A 56 -16.05 -15.82 -25.69
N VAL A 57 -17.09 -15.08 -25.38
CA VAL A 57 -17.59 -14.88 -24.01
C VAL A 57 -18.39 -16.12 -23.61
N PRO A 58 -18.11 -16.75 -22.45
CA PRO A 58 -18.72 -18.03 -22.07
C PRO A 58 -20.21 -17.91 -21.74
N ASP A 59 -20.98 -18.99 -21.86
CA ASP A 59 -22.41 -18.96 -21.50
C ASP A 59 -22.65 -18.92 -19.98
N THR A 60 -21.66 -19.33 -19.18
CA THR A 60 -21.66 -19.28 -17.72
C THR A 60 -20.40 -18.63 -17.16
N ALA A 61 -20.47 -18.04 -15.97
CA ALA A 61 -19.35 -17.28 -15.37
C ALA A 61 -18.12 -18.13 -15.02
N GLU A 62 -18.30 -19.43 -14.77
CA GLU A 62 -17.20 -20.38 -14.56
C GLU A 62 -16.51 -20.83 -15.86
N GLY A 63 -17.08 -20.48 -17.01
CA GLY A 63 -16.51 -20.78 -18.32
C GLY A 63 -15.28 -19.94 -18.64
N ALA A 64 -14.52 -20.33 -19.65
CA ALA A 64 -13.34 -19.59 -20.07
C ALA A 64 -13.70 -18.50 -21.08
N LEU A 65 -13.27 -17.26 -20.83
CA LEU A 65 -13.17 -16.25 -21.88
C LEU A 65 -12.05 -16.65 -22.83
N ARG A 66 -12.35 -16.81 -24.11
CA ARG A 66 -11.35 -17.08 -25.14
C ARG A 66 -11.11 -15.84 -25.99
N LEU A 67 -9.85 -15.42 -26.07
CA LEU A 67 -9.37 -14.33 -26.91
C LEU A 67 -8.49 -14.90 -28.02
N GLU A 68 -8.91 -14.75 -29.27
CA GLU A 68 -8.23 -15.37 -30.42
C GLU A 68 -7.95 -14.37 -31.54
N VAL A 69 -6.73 -14.39 -32.07
CA VAL A 69 -6.33 -13.64 -33.30
C VAL A 69 -6.56 -14.52 -34.52
N ASP A 70 -6.22 -15.81 -34.39
CA ASP A 70 -6.43 -16.87 -35.38
C ASP A 70 -6.68 -18.21 -34.67
N ALA A 71 -6.85 -19.30 -35.43
CA ALA A 71 -7.18 -20.62 -34.88
C ALA A 71 -6.08 -21.21 -33.97
N ALA A 72 -4.83 -20.81 -34.13
CA ALA A 72 -3.66 -21.32 -33.42
C ALA A 72 -3.10 -20.35 -32.38
N THR A 73 -3.38 -19.05 -32.52
CA THR A 73 -2.92 -17.96 -31.65
C THR A 73 -4.07 -17.43 -30.79
N TRP A 74 -4.21 -17.98 -29.59
CA TRP A 74 -5.27 -17.62 -28.64
C TRP A 74 -4.83 -17.79 -27.17
N ILE A 75 -5.56 -17.13 -26.27
CA ILE A 75 -5.48 -17.32 -24.81
C ILE A 75 -6.90 -17.56 -24.27
N GLU A 76 -7.02 -18.51 -23.35
CA GLU A 76 -8.23 -18.76 -22.56
C GLU A 76 -7.98 -18.37 -21.10
N LEU A 77 -8.90 -17.59 -20.54
CA LEU A 77 -8.88 -17.11 -19.16
C LEU A 77 -10.13 -17.66 -18.48
N ARG A 78 -9.94 -18.60 -17.56
CA ARG A 78 -11.04 -19.14 -16.75
C ARG A 78 -10.95 -18.57 -15.34
N PRO A 79 -11.94 -17.78 -14.89
CA PRO A 79 -11.93 -17.25 -13.53
C PRO A 79 -11.92 -18.39 -12.50
N ARG A 80 -11.04 -18.33 -11.49
CA ARG A 80 -11.14 -19.25 -10.34
C ARG A 80 -12.23 -18.76 -9.39
N ASP A 81 -12.88 -19.69 -8.72
CA ASP A 81 -13.93 -19.46 -7.72
C ASP A 81 -15.24 -18.84 -8.25
N ALA A 82 -15.40 -18.77 -9.58
CA ALA A 82 -16.65 -18.41 -10.21
C ALA A 82 -17.68 -19.54 -10.14
N ARG A 83 -18.94 -19.17 -9.97
CA ARG A 83 -20.10 -20.07 -9.96
C ARG A 83 -20.65 -20.27 -11.37
N ALA A 84 -21.46 -21.30 -11.58
CA ALA A 84 -22.22 -21.53 -12.79
C ALA A 84 -23.39 -20.53 -12.96
N VAL A 85 -23.10 -19.23 -12.98
CA VAL A 85 -24.09 -18.17 -13.22
C VAL A 85 -24.30 -18.02 -14.71
N PRO A 86 -25.54 -18.05 -15.24
CA PRO A 86 -25.79 -17.86 -16.66
C PRO A 86 -25.58 -16.42 -17.09
N ARG A 87 -25.08 -16.25 -18.31
CA ARG A 87 -24.92 -14.96 -19.00
C ARG A 87 -26.26 -14.23 -19.12
N ARG A 88 -26.26 -12.92 -18.86
CA ARG A 88 -27.33 -11.99 -19.22
C ARG A 88 -26.79 -10.91 -20.14
N ASP A 89 -27.39 -10.75 -21.30
CA ASP A 89 -27.01 -9.70 -22.26
C ASP A 89 -27.82 -8.42 -22.01
N GLU A 90 -27.12 -7.33 -21.69
CA GLU A 90 -27.72 -6.02 -21.45
C GLU A 90 -26.98 -4.97 -22.31
N GLY A 91 -27.64 -4.44 -23.35
CA GLY A 91 -27.08 -3.34 -24.16
C GLY A 91 -25.80 -3.67 -24.94
N GLY A 92 -25.54 -4.94 -25.27
CA GLY A 92 -24.31 -5.39 -25.94
C GLY A 92 -23.18 -5.80 -25.00
N VAL A 93 -23.46 -5.84 -23.69
CA VAL A 93 -22.54 -6.26 -22.62
C VAL A 93 -23.04 -7.57 -22.02
N ALA A 94 -22.14 -8.51 -21.73
CA ALA A 94 -22.46 -9.76 -21.06
C ALA A 94 -22.23 -9.64 -19.55
N VAL A 95 -23.27 -9.87 -18.76
CA VAL A 95 -23.27 -9.66 -17.30
C VAL A 95 -23.56 -10.97 -16.57
N TYR A 96 -22.76 -11.26 -15.54
CA TYR A 96 -22.92 -12.39 -14.63
C TYR A 96 -22.92 -11.82 -13.20
N ALA A 97 -24.11 -11.57 -12.67
CA ALA A 97 -24.23 -11.06 -11.31
C ALA A 97 -23.95 -12.17 -10.29
N ASP A 98 -23.31 -11.82 -9.18
CA ASP A 98 -22.91 -12.77 -8.14
C ASP A 98 -22.08 -13.95 -8.70
N ALA A 99 -21.26 -13.66 -9.73
CA ALA A 99 -20.38 -14.61 -10.37
C ALA A 99 -19.40 -15.22 -9.37
N MET A 100 -18.91 -14.42 -8.42
CA MET A 100 -18.12 -14.85 -7.26
C MET A 100 -18.66 -14.20 -5.98
N ALA A 101 -18.12 -14.57 -4.83
CA ALA A 101 -18.49 -13.93 -3.57
C ALA A 101 -18.21 -12.42 -3.63
N ASP A 102 -19.28 -11.61 -3.54
CA ASP A 102 -19.26 -10.15 -3.65
C ASP A 102 -18.65 -9.59 -4.96
N VAL A 103 -18.66 -10.34 -6.06
CA VAL A 103 -18.16 -9.85 -7.36
C VAL A 103 -19.14 -10.17 -8.49
N ASP A 104 -19.51 -9.13 -9.24
CA ASP A 104 -20.14 -9.28 -10.56
C ASP A 104 -19.06 -9.34 -11.64
N LEU A 105 -19.24 -10.22 -12.61
CA LEU A 105 -18.37 -10.33 -13.79
C LEU A 105 -19.08 -9.73 -15.00
N VAL A 106 -18.39 -8.87 -15.73
CA VAL A 106 -18.96 -8.14 -16.87
C VAL A 106 -17.96 -8.19 -18.03
N TYR A 107 -18.40 -8.62 -19.21
CA TYR A 107 -17.58 -8.58 -20.42
C TYR A 107 -18.11 -7.54 -21.41
N VAL A 108 -17.23 -6.63 -21.80
CA VAL A 108 -17.50 -5.61 -22.83
C VAL A 108 -16.64 -5.92 -24.05
N THR A 109 -17.27 -6.06 -25.22
CA THR A 109 -16.57 -6.29 -26.48
C THR A 109 -16.81 -5.13 -27.43
N GLU A 110 -15.76 -4.38 -27.75
CA GLU A 110 -15.83 -3.22 -28.66
C GLU A 110 -14.78 -3.39 -29.78
N GLY A 111 -15.23 -3.74 -30.99
CA GLY A 111 -14.32 -3.96 -32.12
C GLY A 111 -13.28 -5.04 -31.82
N ALA A 112 -12.00 -4.66 -31.73
CA ALA A 112 -10.86 -5.53 -31.42
C ALA A 112 -10.34 -5.37 -29.97
N ARG A 113 -11.11 -4.68 -29.10
CA ARG A 113 -10.83 -4.49 -27.67
C ARG A 113 -11.86 -5.28 -26.85
N VAL A 114 -11.39 -5.97 -25.82
CA VAL A 114 -12.21 -6.83 -24.96
C VAL A 114 -11.89 -6.53 -23.51
N GLU A 115 -12.85 -6.04 -22.74
CA GLU A 115 -12.70 -5.79 -21.30
C GLU A 115 -13.35 -6.92 -20.50
N GLU A 116 -12.65 -7.41 -19.49
CA GLU A 116 -13.23 -8.18 -18.39
C GLU A 116 -13.30 -7.28 -17.16
N LEU A 117 -14.47 -6.72 -16.89
CA LEU A 117 -14.71 -5.90 -15.71
C LEU A 117 -15.14 -6.79 -14.54
N ARG A 118 -14.37 -6.77 -13.45
CA ARG A 118 -14.78 -7.36 -12.17
C ARG A 118 -15.25 -6.26 -11.24
N LEU A 119 -16.56 -6.23 -10.96
CA LEU A 119 -17.17 -5.26 -10.07
C LEU A 119 -17.28 -5.87 -8.67
N ALA A 120 -16.30 -5.58 -7.82
CA ALA A 120 -16.27 -6.05 -6.45
C ALA A 120 -17.09 -5.13 -5.53
N HIS A 121 -18.10 -5.68 -4.87
CA HIS A 121 -18.98 -4.97 -3.94
C HIS A 121 -18.34 -4.72 -2.58
N THR A 122 -17.18 -5.33 -2.29
CA THR A 122 -16.42 -5.12 -1.06
C THR A 122 -14.92 -4.95 -1.36
N ARG A 123 -14.20 -4.28 -0.45
CA ARG A 123 -12.73 -4.14 -0.52
C ARG A 123 -12.02 -5.50 -0.50
N ALA A 124 -12.49 -6.42 0.34
CA ALA A 124 -11.89 -7.75 0.45
C ALA A 124 -12.01 -8.54 -0.87
N ALA A 125 -13.17 -8.45 -1.53
CA ALA A 125 -13.39 -9.10 -2.81
C ALA A 125 -12.55 -8.51 -3.96
N ALA A 126 -12.19 -7.23 -3.88
CA ALA A 126 -11.32 -6.58 -4.88
C ALA A 126 -9.83 -6.94 -4.73
N ALA A 127 -9.39 -7.40 -3.55
CA ALA A 127 -7.96 -7.47 -3.22
C ALA A 127 -7.17 -8.45 -4.11
N ARG A 128 -7.81 -9.53 -4.58
CA ARG A 128 -7.16 -10.56 -5.39
C ARG A 128 -8.09 -11.17 -6.42
N SER A 129 -7.57 -11.35 -7.62
CA SER A 129 -8.24 -11.97 -8.75
C SER A 129 -7.33 -13.03 -9.37
N THR A 130 -7.90 -14.18 -9.72
CA THR A 130 -7.17 -15.34 -10.23
C THR A 130 -7.86 -15.95 -11.45
N TRP A 131 -7.05 -16.40 -12.40
CA TRP A 131 -7.50 -17.08 -13.61
C TRP A 131 -6.63 -18.30 -13.89
N ASP A 132 -7.24 -19.42 -14.27
CA ASP A 132 -6.55 -20.48 -14.99
C ASP A 132 -6.35 -20.06 -16.43
N VAL A 133 -5.14 -20.26 -16.93
CA VAL A 133 -4.73 -19.85 -18.27
C VAL A 133 -4.42 -21.04 -19.14
N ARG A 134 -4.99 -21.07 -20.34
CA ARG A 134 -4.60 -21.99 -21.42
C ARG A 134 -4.17 -21.19 -22.64
N LEU A 135 -3.16 -21.71 -23.34
CA LEU A 135 -2.55 -21.05 -24.47
C LEU A 135 -2.75 -21.87 -25.74
N GLY A 136 -2.92 -21.17 -26.85
CA GLY A 136 -2.99 -21.76 -28.17
C GLY A 136 -1.64 -22.35 -28.62
N PRO A 137 -1.66 -23.30 -29.56
CA PRO A 137 -0.47 -24.04 -29.98
C PRO A 137 0.64 -23.17 -30.61
N SER A 138 0.32 -21.96 -31.10
CA SER A 138 1.32 -21.02 -31.65
C SER A 138 1.85 -20.00 -30.63
N VAL A 139 1.35 -20.04 -29.39
CA VAL A 139 1.82 -19.18 -28.29
C VAL A 139 3.02 -19.84 -27.62
N GLY A 140 4.16 -19.15 -27.63
CA GLY A 140 5.40 -19.63 -27.03
C GLY A 140 5.53 -19.30 -25.55
N ALA A 141 4.98 -18.16 -25.11
CA ALA A 141 5.08 -17.72 -23.72
C ALA A 141 4.00 -16.69 -23.34
N LEU A 142 3.79 -16.56 -22.04
CA LEU A 142 3.21 -15.37 -21.42
C LEU A 142 4.29 -14.58 -20.69
N ARG A 143 4.22 -13.26 -20.79
CA ARG A 143 5.08 -12.36 -20.03
C ARG A 143 4.24 -11.28 -19.38
N VAL A 144 4.56 -10.95 -18.13
CA VAL A 144 4.07 -9.70 -17.52
C VAL A 144 5.17 -8.65 -17.59
N LYS A 145 4.88 -7.52 -18.22
CA LYS A 145 5.82 -6.41 -18.37
C LYS A 145 5.05 -5.09 -18.27
N ASP A 146 5.55 -4.14 -17.48
CA ASP A 146 4.97 -2.79 -17.31
C ASP A 146 3.47 -2.79 -16.97
N GLY A 147 3.05 -3.72 -16.10
CA GLY A 147 1.65 -3.87 -15.67
C GLY A 147 0.73 -4.52 -16.71
N ARG A 148 1.28 -5.08 -17.80
CA ARG A 148 0.53 -5.72 -18.89
C ARG A 148 0.79 -7.21 -18.96
N VAL A 149 -0.21 -7.99 -19.35
CA VAL A 149 -0.01 -9.37 -19.81
C VAL A 149 0.23 -9.36 -21.31
N GLU A 150 1.31 -9.97 -21.76
CA GLU A 150 1.69 -10.13 -23.16
C GLU A 150 1.68 -11.61 -23.56
N VAL A 151 0.89 -11.93 -24.59
CA VAL A 151 0.83 -13.25 -25.24
C VAL A 151 1.79 -13.26 -26.41
N LEU A 152 2.89 -14.01 -26.26
CA LEU A 152 4.00 -14.04 -27.20
C LEU A 152 3.88 -15.27 -28.11
N ASP A 153 4.06 -15.10 -29.41
CA ASP A 153 4.23 -16.26 -30.29
C ASP A 153 5.56 -16.99 -30.03
N ALA A 154 5.76 -18.14 -30.69
CA ALA A 154 6.99 -18.93 -30.57
C ALA A 154 8.29 -18.16 -30.92
N LYS A 155 8.19 -17.02 -31.61
CA LYS A 155 9.33 -16.15 -31.98
C LYS A 155 9.50 -14.98 -31.01
N GLY A 156 8.69 -14.90 -29.96
CA GLY A 156 8.72 -13.83 -28.97
C GLY A 156 8.04 -12.52 -29.43
N ALA A 157 7.22 -12.55 -30.48
CA ALA A 157 6.44 -11.38 -30.89
C ALA A 157 5.11 -11.34 -30.11
N VAL A 158 4.76 -10.19 -29.55
CA VAL A 158 3.48 -9.99 -28.86
C VAL A 158 2.35 -10.06 -29.90
N ARG A 159 1.34 -10.88 -29.62
CA ARG A 159 0.16 -11.09 -30.49
C ARG A 159 -1.13 -10.62 -29.85
N ILE A 160 -1.25 -10.77 -28.54
CA ILE A 160 -2.35 -10.28 -27.72
C ILE A 160 -1.72 -9.63 -26.50
N ALA A 161 -2.21 -8.47 -26.07
CA ALA A 161 -1.73 -7.83 -24.85
C ALA A 161 -2.86 -7.13 -24.11
N THR A 162 -2.68 -6.93 -22.81
CA THR A 162 -3.54 -6.03 -22.04
C THR A 162 -3.03 -4.59 -22.09
N GLU A 163 -3.95 -3.65 -21.86
CA GLU A 163 -3.62 -2.36 -21.25
C GLU A 163 -3.05 -2.59 -19.84
N PRO A 164 -2.30 -1.63 -19.25
CA PRO A 164 -1.86 -1.75 -17.88
C PRO A 164 -3.10 -1.82 -17.00
N ALA A 165 -3.25 -2.90 -16.24
CA ALA A 165 -4.48 -3.12 -15.49
C ALA A 165 -4.60 -2.13 -14.33
N TRP A 166 -5.78 -1.55 -14.16
CA TRP A 166 -6.09 -0.63 -13.08
C TRP A 166 -7.45 -0.97 -12.46
N ALA A 167 -7.66 -0.46 -11.26
CA ALA A 167 -8.93 -0.53 -10.56
C ALA A 167 -9.40 0.88 -10.20
N ALA A 168 -10.71 1.13 -10.23
CA ALA A 168 -11.31 2.35 -9.71
C ALA A 168 -12.37 2.04 -8.66
N ASP A 169 -12.35 2.83 -7.61
CA ASP A 169 -13.32 2.77 -6.53
C ASP A 169 -14.57 3.62 -6.86
N ALA A 170 -15.58 3.59 -5.98
CA ALA A 170 -16.84 4.31 -6.15
C ALA A 170 -16.69 5.85 -6.21
N ASN A 171 -15.57 6.39 -5.74
CA ASN A 171 -15.24 7.81 -5.77
C ASN A 171 -14.34 8.18 -6.97
N GLY A 172 -14.01 7.21 -7.84
CA GLY A 172 -13.12 7.39 -8.98
C GLY A 172 -11.63 7.36 -8.62
N VAL A 173 -11.26 6.95 -7.40
CA VAL A 173 -9.86 6.77 -7.01
C VAL A 173 -9.28 5.58 -7.77
N ARG A 174 -8.21 5.81 -8.54
CA ARG A 174 -7.53 4.77 -9.31
C ARG A 174 -6.37 4.13 -8.55
N ARG A 175 -6.20 2.83 -8.76
CA ARG A 175 -5.05 2.04 -8.28
C ARG A 175 -4.55 1.12 -9.39
N ALA A 176 -3.23 0.96 -9.48
CA ALA A 176 -2.64 -0.02 -10.38
C ALA A 176 -2.92 -1.44 -9.86
N VAL A 177 -3.21 -2.36 -10.76
CA VAL A 177 -3.32 -3.79 -10.46
C VAL A 177 -1.96 -4.42 -10.72
N SER A 178 -1.41 -5.09 -9.71
CA SER A 178 -0.19 -5.86 -9.87
C SER A 178 -0.52 -7.22 -10.47
N LEU A 179 0.02 -7.49 -11.66
CA LEU A 179 -0.17 -8.76 -12.36
C LEU A 179 1.09 -9.61 -12.26
N HIS A 180 0.93 -10.92 -12.14
CA HIS A 180 2.01 -11.90 -12.25
C HIS A 180 1.47 -13.25 -12.70
N VAL A 181 2.35 -14.07 -13.29
CA VAL A 181 2.02 -15.41 -13.79
C VAL A 181 2.72 -16.45 -12.92
N GLU A 182 1.95 -17.39 -12.38
CA GLU A 182 2.41 -18.51 -11.56
C GLU A 182 2.05 -19.83 -12.27
N GLY A 183 3.01 -20.37 -13.04
CA GLY A 183 2.75 -21.53 -13.90
C GLY A 183 1.66 -21.22 -14.94
N SER A 184 0.54 -21.93 -14.86
CA SER A 184 -0.65 -21.71 -15.72
C SER A 184 -1.70 -20.81 -15.07
N THR A 185 -1.33 -20.01 -14.07
CA THR A 185 -2.25 -19.14 -13.32
C THR A 185 -1.87 -17.69 -13.54
N LEU A 186 -2.83 -16.84 -13.91
CA LEU A 186 -2.67 -15.39 -13.87
C LEU A 186 -3.24 -14.89 -12.54
N VAL A 187 -2.50 -14.02 -11.86
CA VAL A 187 -2.90 -13.45 -10.57
C VAL A 187 -2.84 -11.94 -10.66
N GLY A 188 -3.93 -11.27 -10.29
CA GLY A 188 -4.03 -9.83 -10.11
C GLY A 188 -4.22 -9.50 -8.63
N THR A 189 -3.45 -8.55 -8.11
CA THR A 189 -3.57 -8.07 -6.73
C THR A 189 -3.67 -6.55 -6.70
N ILE A 190 -4.51 -6.03 -5.81
CA ILE A 190 -4.76 -4.59 -5.64
C ILE A 190 -4.49 -4.22 -4.18
N ASP A 191 -3.81 -3.10 -3.97
CA ASP A 191 -3.81 -2.45 -2.66
C ASP A 191 -5.15 -1.74 -2.45
N VAL A 192 -5.96 -2.29 -1.55
CA VAL A 192 -7.34 -1.85 -1.28
C VAL A 192 -7.44 -0.85 -0.13
N GLU A 193 -6.30 -0.46 0.46
CA GLU A 193 -6.28 0.52 1.55
C GLU A 193 -6.80 1.88 1.06
N GLY A 194 -7.77 2.43 1.79
CA GLY A 194 -8.39 3.73 1.46
C GLY A 194 -9.37 3.73 0.28
N LEU A 195 -9.65 2.59 -0.39
CA LEU A 195 -10.64 2.51 -1.47
C LEU A 195 -12.08 2.36 -0.96
N ALA A 196 -13.03 3.01 -1.63
CA ALA A 196 -14.46 2.88 -1.37
C ALA A 196 -15.12 1.88 -2.33
N ALA A 197 -15.83 0.88 -1.80
CA ALA A 197 -16.58 -0.07 -2.61
C ALA A 197 -17.87 0.56 -3.19
N PRO A 198 -18.36 0.11 -4.36
CA PRO A 198 -17.78 -0.95 -5.21
C PRO A 198 -16.49 -0.53 -5.93
N ILE A 199 -15.62 -1.52 -6.19
CA ILE A 199 -14.35 -1.34 -6.92
C ILE A 199 -14.44 -2.11 -8.24
N ALA A 200 -14.28 -1.40 -9.36
CA ALA A 200 -14.20 -1.99 -10.68
C ALA A 200 -12.74 -2.28 -11.03
N VAL A 201 -12.42 -3.52 -11.36
CA VAL A 201 -11.08 -3.95 -11.83
C VAL A 201 -11.16 -4.18 -13.33
N ASP A 202 -10.29 -3.51 -14.09
CA ASP A 202 -10.36 -3.44 -15.56
C ASP A 202 -9.00 -3.76 -16.23
N PRO A 203 -8.79 -5.01 -16.65
CA PRO A 203 -7.86 -5.34 -17.72
C PRO A 203 -8.56 -5.36 -19.09
N ALA A 204 -8.23 -4.39 -19.94
CA ALA A 204 -8.64 -4.38 -21.35
C ALA A 204 -7.63 -5.13 -22.23
N TRP A 205 -8.09 -6.06 -23.06
CA TRP A 205 -7.29 -6.85 -23.99
C TRP A 205 -7.37 -6.30 -25.42
N THR A 206 -6.25 -6.30 -26.13
CA THR A 206 -6.15 -5.90 -27.55
C THR A 206 -5.25 -6.85 -28.33
N ALA A 207 -5.50 -7.02 -29.63
CA ALA A 207 -4.51 -7.62 -30.52
C ALA A 207 -3.34 -6.65 -30.69
N ALA A 208 -2.10 -7.15 -30.56
CA ALA A 208 -0.93 -6.36 -30.88
C ALA A 208 -0.79 -6.30 -32.40
N ALA A 209 -1.02 -5.11 -32.96
CA ALA A 209 -0.90 -4.90 -34.39
C ALA A 209 0.57 -5.05 -34.80
N ALA A 210 0.87 -6.06 -35.63
CA ALA A 210 2.21 -6.38 -36.07
C ALA A 210 2.31 -6.27 -37.60
N VAL A 211 3.35 -5.60 -38.06
CA VAL A 211 3.71 -5.48 -39.47
C VAL A 211 4.36 -6.79 -39.92
N SER A 212 4.01 -7.28 -41.11
CA SER A 212 4.54 -8.54 -41.64
C SER A 212 4.91 -8.43 -43.13
N PRO A 213 6.19 -8.63 -43.51
CA PRO A 213 7.35 -8.95 -42.67
C PRO A 213 7.84 -7.75 -41.83
N PRO A 214 8.61 -8.00 -40.75
CA PRO A 214 9.25 -6.92 -40.00
C PRO A 214 10.23 -6.16 -40.89
N ARG A 215 10.31 -4.83 -40.72
CA ARG A 215 11.02 -3.97 -41.67
C ARG A 215 11.75 -2.80 -41.01
N VAL A 216 12.92 -2.44 -41.53
CA VAL A 216 13.60 -1.16 -41.26
C VAL A 216 13.34 -0.18 -42.36
N PHE A 217 13.42 1.11 -42.01
CA PHE A 217 13.17 2.23 -42.91
C PHE A 217 11.89 2.04 -43.75
N PRO A 218 10.73 1.67 -43.15
CA PRO A 218 9.51 1.63 -43.91
C PRO A 218 9.02 3.02 -44.24
N ILE A 219 8.30 3.15 -45.34
CA ILE A 219 7.49 4.33 -45.62
C ILE A 219 6.25 4.23 -44.75
N VAL A 220 5.97 5.26 -43.97
CA VAL A 220 4.82 5.31 -43.05
C VAL A 220 4.09 6.63 -43.31
N ALA A 221 3.01 6.56 -44.05
CA ALA A 221 2.30 7.75 -44.54
C ALA A 221 0.85 7.76 -44.05
N MET A 222 0.46 8.81 -43.35
CA MET A 222 -0.94 9.04 -43.00
C MET A 222 -1.72 9.46 -44.25
N LEU A 223 -2.83 8.78 -44.52
CA LEU A 223 -3.68 9.02 -45.69
C LEU A 223 -4.91 9.84 -45.29
N SER A 224 -5.48 10.53 -46.27
CA SER A 224 -6.76 11.26 -46.14
C SER A 224 -7.95 10.37 -45.76
N THR A 225 -7.82 9.05 -45.94
CA THR A 225 -8.82 8.05 -45.55
C THR A 225 -8.85 7.79 -44.04
N GLY A 226 -7.88 8.29 -43.28
CA GLY A 226 -7.70 7.97 -41.86
C GLY A 226 -6.83 6.72 -41.61
N LYS A 227 -6.47 5.97 -42.66
CA LYS A 227 -5.55 4.83 -42.58
C LYS A 227 -4.10 5.29 -42.76
N VAL A 228 -3.15 4.45 -42.34
CA VAL A 228 -1.71 4.66 -42.57
C VAL A 228 -1.21 3.64 -43.58
N LEU A 229 -0.51 4.09 -44.61
CA LEU A 229 0.22 3.23 -45.52
C LEU A 229 1.59 2.88 -44.92
N ILE A 230 1.88 1.58 -44.81
CA ILE A 230 3.18 1.04 -44.50
C ILE A 230 3.69 0.33 -45.77
N ALA A 231 4.74 0.84 -46.41
CA ALA A 231 5.23 0.29 -47.67
C ALA A 231 6.76 0.23 -47.73
N GLY A 232 7.30 -0.75 -48.45
CA GLY A 232 8.74 -0.87 -48.67
C GLY A 232 9.54 -1.17 -47.40
N GLY A 233 10.75 -0.64 -47.33
CA GLY A 233 11.74 -0.97 -46.30
C GLY A 233 12.52 -2.24 -46.61
N GLU A 234 13.37 -2.65 -45.68
CA GLU A 234 14.17 -3.88 -45.80
C GLU A 234 13.80 -4.89 -44.72
N SER A 235 13.87 -6.18 -45.04
CA SER A 235 13.64 -7.29 -44.11
C SER A 235 14.77 -8.35 -44.19
N PRO A 236 15.07 -9.06 -43.08
CA PRO A 236 16.05 -10.15 -43.08
C PRO A 236 15.76 -11.19 -44.16
N GLY A 237 16.78 -11.55 -44.95
CA GLY A 237 16.70 -12.59 -45.97
C GLY A 237 15.79 -12.30 -47.16
N LEU A 238 15.07 -11.16 -47.15
CA LEU A 238 14.20 -10.72 -48.24
C LEU A 238 14.76 -9.49 -48.99
N GLY A 239 15.67 -8.75 -48.37
CA GLY A 239 16.19 -7.51 -48.92
C GLY A 239 15.12 -6.42 -48.97
N ALA A 240 15.19 -5.57 -49.99
CA ALA A 240 14.22 -4.50 -50.21
C ALA A 240 12.83 -5.05 -50.54
N LEU A 241 11.81 -4.60 -49.80
CA LEU A 241 10.45 -5.11 -49.88
C LEU A 241 9.62 -4.36 -50.93
N THR A 242 8.77 -5.10 -51.64
CA THR A 242 7.71 -4.55 -52.49
C THR A 242 6.36 -4.46 -51.78
N THR A 243 6.23 -5.11 -50.62
CA THR A 243 4.95 -5.25 -49.92
C THR A 243 4.47 -3.93 -49.32
N ALA A 244 3.15 -3.78 -49.30
CA ALA A 244 2.46 -2.66 -48.69
C ALA A 244 1.26 -3.14 -47.86
N GLU A 245 1.08 -2.53 -46.69
CA GLU A 245 0.01 -2.82 -45.75
C GLU A 245 -0.66 -1.49 -45.34
N LEU A 246 -1.97 -1.52 -45.17
CA LEU A 246 -2.76 -0.44 -44.62
C LEU A 246 -3.07 -0.73 -43.16
N TYR A 247 -2.66 0.18 -42.29
CA TYR A 247 -3.04 0.17 -40.90
C TYR A 247 -4.29 1.02 -40.68
N ASP A 248 -5.25 0.47 -39.97
CA ASP A 248 -6.47 1.16 -39.55
C ASP A 248 -6.37 1.54 -38.07
N PRO A 249 -6.25 2.84 -37.74
CA PRO A 249 -6.21 3.30 -36.36
C PRO A 249 -7.47 2.95 -35.55
N ALA A 250 -8.65 2.94 -36.19
CA ALA A 250 -9.93 2.73 -35.52
C ALA A 250 -10.11 1.28 -35.06
N THR A 251 -9.59 0.32 -35.81
CA THR A 251 -9.70 -1.12 -35.49
C THR A 251 -8.39 -1.74 -34.99
N ASN A 252 -7.29 -0.97 -34.99
CA ASN A 252 -5.94 -1.43 -34.64
C ASN A 252 -5.53 -2.69 -35.42
N SER A 253 -5.75 -2.68 -36.73
CA SER A 253 -5.53 -3.84 -37.60
C SER A 253 -4.77 -3.47 -38.88
N PHE A 254 -4.04 -4.44 -39.43
CA PHE A 254 -3.37 -4.34 -40.72
C PHE A 254 -4.15 -5.11 -41.79
N THR A 255 -4.26 -4.52 -42.98
CA THR A 255 -4.78 -5.18 -44.19
C THR A 255 -3.77 -5.01 -45.31
N ALA A 256 -3.47 -6.07 -46.07
CA ALA A 256 -2.62 -5.94 -47.26
C ALA A 256 -3.24 -4.95 -48.26
N SER A 257 -2.41 -4.10 -48.86
CA SER A 257 -2.81 -3.24 -49.98
C SER A 257 -3.22 -4.11 -51.18
N LYS A 258 -4.20 -3.67 -51.98
CA LYS A 258 -4.66 -4.41 -53.18
C LYS A 258 -3.56 -4.57 -54.23
N SER A 259 -2.56 -3.70 -54.24
CA SER A 259 -1.36 -3.90 -55.05
C SER A 259 -0.09 -3.59 -54.27
N THR A 260 1.03 -4.09 -54.78
CA THR A 260 2.37 -3.87 -54.22
C THR A 260 3.13 -2.83 -55.02
N LEU A 261 4.24 -2.36 -54.47
CA LEU A 261 5.25 -1.66 -55.25
C LEU A 261 5.75 -2.59 -56.37
N LYS A 262 6.11 -2.00 -57.53
CA LYS A 262 6.75 -2.71 -58.64
C LYS A 262 8.18 -3.10 -58.27
N TRP A 263 8.86 -2.25 -57.49
CA TRP A 263 10.26 -2.44 -57.12
C TRP A 263 10.43 -2.44 -55.60
N GLY A 264 11.37 -3.26 -55.11
CA GLY A 264 11.77 -3.22 -53.71
C GLY A 264 12.40 -1.87 -53.38
N ARG A 265 11.93 -1.20 -52.33
CA ARG A 265 12.44 0.13 -51.95
C ARG A 265 12.96 0.12 -50.51
N PRO A 266 14.28 0.10 -50.28
CA PRO A 266 14.83 0.42 -48.98
C PRO A 266 14.65 1.93 -48.79
N ALA A 267 13.72 2.37 -47.94
CA ALA A 267 13.41 3.79 -47.86
C ALA A 267 14.41 4.53 -46.97
N MET A 268 15.69 4.53 -47.35
CA MET A 268 16.67 5.35 -46.68
C MET A 268 16.44 6.82 -47.06
N THR A 269 15.91 7.56 -46.08
CA THR A 269 15.85 9.04 -46.04
C THR A 269 14.91 9.73 -47.05
N LYS A 270 13.82 10.33 -46.53
CA LYS A 270 13.05 11.49 -47.06
C LYS A 270 12.71 11.52 -48.56
N SER A 271 12.80 10.38 -49.26
CA SER A 271 12.66 10.20 -50.71
C SER A 271 11.22 9.87 -51.15
N TRP A 272 10.26 10.21 -50.30
CA TRP A 272 8.83 10.03 -50.52
C TRP A 272 8.05 11.20 -49.94
N VAL A 273 6.84 11.41 -50.44
CA VAL A 273 6.02 12.52 -50.00
C VAL A 273 4.53 12.24 -50.18
N VAL A 274 3.74 12.67 -49.19
CA VAL A 274 2.28 12.68 -49.25
C VAL A 274 1.83 13.98 -49.92
N PHE A 275 0.98 13.87 -50.95
CA PHE A 275 0.47 15.01 -51.70
C PHE A 275 -1.03 14.85 -52.00
N ASP A 276 -1.60 15.82 -52.73
CA ASP A 276 -3.02 15.83 -53.12
C ASP A 276 -3.96 15.68 -51.89
N GLY A 277 -3.68 16.48 -50.85
CA GLY A 277 -4.46 16.49 -49.61
C GLY A 277 -4.44 15.16 -48.83
N GLY A 278 -3.42 14.31 -49.03
CA GLY A 278 -3.33 13.01 -48.37
C GLY A 278 -3.89 11.85 -49.18
N LYS A 279 -4.30 12.07 -50.43
CA LYS A 279 -4.83 11.01 -51.29
C LYS A 279 -3.74 10.21 -51.98
N LYS A 280 -2.56 10.77 -52.16
CA LYS A 280 -1.48 10.14 -52.91
C LYS A 280 -0.15 10.18 -52.18
N VAL A 281 0.66 9.16 -52.42
CA VAL A 281 2.04 9.09 -51.94
C VAL A 281 2.95 8.87 -53.14
N LEU A 282 3.92 9.76 -53.35
CA LEU A 282 4.93 9.63 -54.40
C LEU A 282 6.18 8.97 -53.82
N PHE A 283 6.67 7.94 -54.52
CA PHE A 283 7.85 7.16 -54.21
C PHE A 283 8.90 7.44 -55.28
N THR A 284 10.03 8.00 -54.88
CA THR A 284 11.03 8.52 -55.84
C THR A 284 12.39 7.85 -55.74
N GLU A 285 12.56 6.87 -54.85
CA GLU A 285 13.80 6.13 -54.67
C GLU A 285 13.69 4.68 -55.19
N THR A 286 14.52 4.31 -56.15
CA THR A 286 14.64 2.92 -56.62
C THR A 286 16.01 2.37 -56.21
N HIS A 287 16.03 1.23 -55.53
CA HIS A 287 17.25 0.46 -55.35
C HIS A 287 17.28 -0.60 -56.45
N GLY A 288 18.29 -0.55 -57.31
CA GLY A 288 18.59 -1.66 -58.20
C GLY A 288 18.97 -2.83 -57.31
N GLY A 289 18.29 -3.97 -57.43
CA GLY A 289 18.83 -5.20 -56.85
C GLY A 289 20.22 -5.49 -57.43
N ASP A 290 20.92 -6.48 -56.87
CA ASP A 290 22.31 -6.85 -57.19
C ASP A 290 22.61 -7.20 -58.68
N SER A 291 21.64 -7.06 -59.60
CA SER A 291 21.74 -7.53 -60.98
C SER A 291 21.28 -6.54 -62.07
N GLY A 292 21.09 -5.25 -61.78
CA GLY A 292 20.83 -4.26 -62.85
C GLY A 292 20.75 -2.80 -62.40
N PRO A 293 20.84 -1.83 -63.34
CA PRO A 293 20.66 -0.42 -63.03
C PRO A 293 19.26 -0.19 -62.46
N PRO A 294 19.12 0.65 -61.42
CA PRO A 294 17.81 1.02 -60.89
C PRO A 294 16.88 1.52 -62.00
N PRO A 295 15.60 1.15 -61.99
CA PRO A 295 14.63 1.60 -62.99
C PRO A 295 14.41 3.11 -62.86
N LEU A 296 14.31 3.79 -64.01
CA LEU A 296 13.99 5.21 -64.19
C LEU A 296 12.48 5.49 -63.98
N ASP A 297 11.93 4.95 -62.88
CA ASP A 297 10.50 4.93 -62.57
C ASP A 297 10.27 5.46 -61.14
N ALA A 298 9.41 6.47 -61.00
CA ALA A 298 8.77 6.79 -59.73
C ALA A 298 7.44 6.05 -59.62
N GLU A 299 6.98 5.79 -58.41
CA GLU A 299 5.69 5.15 -58.17
C GLU A 299 4.75 6.08 -57.41
N ILE A 300 3.46 6.00 -57.70
CA ILE A 300 2.41 6.74 -57.00
C ILE A 300 1.43 5.73 -56.42
N TYR A 301 1.27 5.75 -55.10
CA TYR A 301 0.17 5.08 -54.43
C TYR A 301 -1.04 6.01 -54.41
N ASP A 302 -2.20 5.50 -54.80
CA ASP A 302 -3.49 6.18 -54.69
C ASP A 302 -4.35 5.53 -53.59
N ALA A 303 -4.61 6.30 -52.53
CA ALA A 303 -5.36 5.85 -51.36
C ALA A 303 -6.85 5.63 -51.64
N THR A 304 -7.39 6.17 -52.73
CA THR A 304 -8.81 6.03 -53.09
C THR A 304 -9.08 4.67 -53.73
N THR A 305 -8.14 4.17 -54.53
CA THR A 305 -8.23 2.87 -55.19
C THR A 305 -7.49 1.77 -54.44
N ASP A 306 -6.56 2.14 -53.55
CA ASP A 306 -5.59 1.27 -52.87
C ASP A 306 -4.66 0.57 -53.86
N THR A 307 -4.08 1.34 -54.79
CA THR A 307 -3.24 0.80 -55.87
C THR A 307 -2.02 1.67 -56.16
N PHE A 308 -0.94 1.02 -56.58
CA PHE A 308 0.27 1.63 -57.09
C PHE A 308 0.22 1.78 -58.61
N SER A 309 0.78 2.89 -59.10
CA SER A 309 0.97 3.19 -60.52
C SER A 309 2.39 3.71 -60.74
N VAL A 310 2.93 3.53 -61.95
CA VAL A 310 4.28 3.98 -62.30
C VAL A 310 4.20 5.27 -63.09
N THR A 311 5.10 6.21 -62.80
CA THR A 311 5.35 7.40 -63.61
C THR A 311 6.81 7.43 -64.02
N ALA A 312 7.09 7.82 -65.27
CA ALA A 312 8.45 7.92 -65.77
C ALA A 312 9.23 8.96 -64.94
N MET A 313 10.49 8.66 -64.64
CA MET A 313 11.42 9.55 -63.96
C MET A 313 12.70 9.65 -64.79
N PRO A 314 12.99 10.78 -65.45
CA PRO A 314 14.06 10.86 -66.47
C PRO A 314 15.48 10.89 -65.90
N PHE A 315 15.66 10.50 -64.63
CA PHE A 315 16.93 10.51 -63.91
C PHE A 315 16.86 9.47 -62.79
N MET A 316 18.03 8.98 -62.37
CA MET A 316 18.17 8.04 -61.28
C MET A 316 18.69 8.79 -60.06
N THR A 317 18.02 8.68 -58.92
CA THR A 317 18.53 9.25 -57.67
C THR A 317 17.98 8.51 -56.45
N ARG A 318 18.78 8.43 -55.38
CA ARG A 318 18.43 7.90 -54.06
C ARG A 318 18.93 8.84 -52.97
N ASP A 319 18.46 8.68 -51.73
CA ASP A 319 18.88 9.50 -50.57
C ASP A 319 18.66 11.03 -50.72
N HIS A 320 17.78 11.45 -51.63
CA HIS A 320 17.39 12.85 -51.82
C HIS A 320 16.28 13.25 -50.86
N SER A 321 16.06 14.56 -50.70
CA SER A 321 14.88 15.06 -49.99
C SER A 321 13.76 15.39 -50.97
N ALA A 322 12.52 15.03 -50.63
CA ALA A 322 11.32 15.42 -51.36
C ALA A 322 10.51 16.45 -50.56
N THR A 323 10.09 17.56 -51.18
CA THR A 323 9.29 18.61 -50.53
C THR A 323 8.10 19.00 -51.41
N VAL A 324 6.88 19.00 -50.87
CA VAL A 324 5.71 19.59 -51.54
C VAL A 324 5.83 21.11 -51.46
N LEU A 325 5.73 21.79 -52.59
CA LEU A 325 5.69 23.24 -52.71
C LEU A 325 4.25 23.75 -52.50
N LYS A 326 4.11 25.05 -52.22
CA LYS A 326 2.79 25.68 -52.02
C LYS A 326 1.84 25.56 -53.21
N ASP A 327 2.38 25.40 -54.42
CA ASP A 327 1.61 25.23 -55.66
C ASP A 327 1.26 23.76 -55.95
N GLY A 328 1.58 22.84 -55.03
CA GLY A 328 1.32 21.41 -55.15
C GLY A 328 2.36 20.61 -55.93
N LYS A 329 3.36 21.27 -56.55
CA LYS A 329 4.49 20.57 -57.19
C LYS A 329 5.42 19.98 -56.13
N ILE A 330 6.25 19.03 -56.52
CA ILE A 330 7.19 18.36 -55.62
C ILE A 330 8.60 18.62 -56.11
N VAL A 331 9.47 19.17 -55.26
CA VAL A 331 10.89 19.34 -55.55
C VAL A 331 11.70 18.24 -54.87
N LEU A 332 12.64 17.67 -55.62
CA LEU A 332 13.68 16.79 -55.14
C LEU A 332 15.01 17.53 -55.14
N VAL A 333 15.70 17.50 -54.00
CA VAL A 333 17.00 18.16 -53.80
C VAL A 333 18.02 17.11 -53.39
N GLY A 334 19.22 17.20 -53.99
CA GLY A 334 20.35 16.33 -53.67
C GLY A 334 20.11 14.88 -54.09
N GLY A 335 20.69 13.95 -53.33
CA GLY A 335 20.67 12.53 -53.59
C GLY A 335 22.01 12.00 -54.11
N ARG A 336 21.97 10.78 -54.64
CA ARG A 336 23.10 10.07 -55.24
C ARG A 336 22.64 9.30 -56.47
N ASP A 337 23.38 9.45 -57.57
CA ASP A 337 23.12 8.75 -58.83
C ASP A 337 23.97 7.45 -58.91
N ASP A 338 23.80 6.62 -59.94
CA ASP A 338 24.49 5.31 -60.11
C ASP A 338 26.03 5.38 -60.02
N GLY A 339 26.63 6.45 -60.54
CA GLY A 339 28.07 6.72 -60.45
C GLY A 339 28.56 7.24 -59.09
N SER A 340 27.72 7.22 -58.05
CA SER A 340 27.97 7.83 -56.73
C SER A 340 28.22 9.34 -56.76
N THR A 341 27.86 10.01 -57.87
CA THR A 341 27.87 11.45 -58.01
C THR A 341 26.68 12.07 -57.29
N PHE A 342 26.89 13.20 -56.63
CA PHE A 342 25.82 13.89 -55.94
C PHE A 342 25.27 14.97 -56.89
N PRO A 343 24.04 14.82 -57.42
CA PRO A 343 23.51 15.74 -58.41
C PRO A 343 23.37 17.14 -57.80
N GLN A 344 23.78 18.15 -58.57
CA GLN A 344 23.67 19.56 -58.20
C GLN A 344 22.31 20.16 -58.58
N ALA A 345 21.54 19.44 -59.37
CA ALA A 345 20.36 19.95 -60.03
C ALA A 345 19.10 19.53 -59.27
N PHE A 346 18.14 20.44 -59.17
CA PHE A 346 16.84 20.17 -58.57
C PHE A 346 15.93 19.51 -59.60
N ARG A 347 15.07 18.61 -59.13
CA ARG A 347 14.10 17.90 -59.98
C ARG A 347 12.71 18.21 -59.49
N ILE A 348 11.85 18.69 -60.38
CA ILE A 348 10.52 19.15 -59.99
C ILE A 348 9.47 18.35 -60.74
N PHE A 349 8.62 17.68 -59.98
CA PHE A 349 7.47 16.94 -60.47
C PHE A 349 6.22 17.79 -60.39
N ASP A 350 5.49 17.86 -61.51
CA ASP A 350 4.14 18.41 -61.55
C ASP A 350 3.12 17.26 -61.54
N PRO A 351 2.44 17.00 -60.41
CA PRO A 351 1.47 15.90 -60.32
C PRO A 351 0.19 16.14 -61.13
N ALA A 352 -0.11 17.38 -61.54
CA ALA A 352 -1.32 17.67 -62.31
C ALA A 352 -1.22 17.16 -63.76
N VAL A 353 0.01 17.16 -64.31
CA VAL A 353 0.29 16.73 -65.69
C VAL A 353 1.21 15.52 -65.77
N GLY A 354 1.80 15.06 -64.67
CA GLY A 354 2.68 13.90 -64.61
C GLY A 354 4.06 14.13 -65.25
N THR A 355 4.55 15.37 -65.28
CA THR A 355 5.80 15.73 -65.96
C THR A 355 6.90 16.13 -64.98
N TRP A 356 8.15 15.83 -65.34
CA TRP A 356 9.34 16.27 -64.63
C TRP A 356 10.04 17.41 -65.37
N ARG A 357 10.62 18.34 -64.62
CA ARG A 357 11.62 19.28 -65.13
C ARG A 357 12.85 19.33 -64.25
N THR A 358 13.97 19.67 -64.85
CA THR A 358 15.26 19.84 -64.17
C THR A 358 15.58 21.32 -64.08
N GLU A 359 15.89 21.79 -62.87
CA GLU A 359 16.39 23.15 -62.65
C GLU A 359 17.82 23.09 -62.13
N LEU A 360 18.69 23.93 -62.68
CA LEU A 360 20.04 24.15 -62.18
C LEU A 360 20.02 25.44 -61.35
N PRO A 361 20.05 25.36 -60.01
CA PRO A 361 19.85 26.52 -59.14
C PRO A 361 20.99 27.56 -59.23
N ALA A 362 22.07 27.24 -59.95
CA ALA A 362 23.14 28.15 -60.33
C ALA A 362 23.46 27.95 -61.82
N GLY A 363 23.43 29.04 -62.60
CA GLY A 363 23.80 29.02 -64.02
C GLY A 363 25.30 28.71 -64.25
N PRO A 364 25.70 28.43 -65.50
CA PRO A 364 27.09 28.12 -65.83
C PRO A 364 27.96 29.38 -65.65
N TYR A 365 28.93 29.32 -64.73
CA TYR A 365 30.09 30.21 -64.63
C TYR A 365 29.83 31.74 -64.60
N GLY A 366 28.89 32.21 -63.78
CA GLY A 366 28.67 33.65 -63.55
C GLY A 366 28.61 34.02 -62.06
N SER A 367 29.72 34.54 -61.53
CA SER A 367 29.84 35.29 -60.26
C SER A 367 29.33 34.69 -58.93
N PHE A 368 28.98 33.40 -58.85
CA PHE A 368 28.91 32.72 -57.55
C PHE A 368 30.31 32.27 -57.14
N SER A 369 30.83 32.78 -56.03
CA SER A 369 32.13 32.38 -55.47
C SER A 369 32.16 30.91 -54.99
N ARG A 370 31.00 30.25 -54.91
CA ARG A 370 30.83 28.85 -54.50
C ARG A 370 29.71 28.16 -55.31
N PRO A 371 30.02 27.12 -56.11
CA PRO A 371 28.99 26.30 -56.75
C PRO A 371 28.21 25.48 -55.71
N PHE A 372 26.95 25.16 -56.00
CA PHE A 372 26.17 24.23 -55.17
C PHE A 372 26.78 22.83 -55.26
N GLU A 373 27.20 22.27 -54.13
CA GLU A 373 27.59 20.87 -54.03
C GLU A 373 26.34 20.01 -53.80
N GLY A 374 26.17 18.98 -54.63
CA GLY A 374 25.16 17.94 -54.38
C GLY A 374 25.37 17.30 -53.01
N ARG A 375 24.30 16.76 -52.43
CA ARG A 375 24.29 16.31 -51.03
C ARG A 375 23.26 15.23 -50.74
N VAL A 376 23.59 14.36 -49.78
CA VAL A 376 22.66 13.38 -49.16
C VAL A 376 22.48 13.72 -47.68
N ASP A 377 21.52 13.10 -46.99
CA ASP A 377 21.33 13.26 -45.52
C ASP A 377 21.04 14.69 -45.03
N HIS A 378 20.69 15.59 -45.94
CA HIS A 378 20.35 16.97 -45.65
C HIS A 378 18.87 17.10 -45.27
N SER A 379 18.46 18.31 -44.90
CA SER A 379 17.05 18.65 -44.79
C SER A 379 16.69 19.73 -45.80
N ALA A 380 15.57 19.55 -46.49
CA ALA A 380 14.87 20.58 -47.23
C ALA A 380 13.56 20.91 -46.48
N VAL A 381 13.36 22.17 -46.13
CA VAL A 381 12.22 22.65 -45.33
C VAL A 381 11.48 23.72 -46.11
N LEU A 382 10.19 23.52 -46.35
CA LEU A 382 9.31 24.56 -46.90
C LEU A 382 9.11 25.65 -45.83
N LEU A 383 9.46 26.88 -46.17
CA LEU A 383 9.31 28.04 -45.30
C LEU A 383 7.92 28.67 -45.43
N ALA A 384 7.54 29.48 -44.44
CA ALA A 384 6.24 30.14 -44.38
C ALA A 384 5.97 31.05 -45.59
N ASP A 385 7.01 31.61 -46.22
CA ASP A 385 6.90 32.44 -47.42
C ASP A 385 6.82 31.62 -48.72
N GLY A 386 7.08 30.32 -48.68
CA GLY A 386 7.04 29.40 -49.84
C GLY A 386 8.42 29.08 -50.43
N LYS A 387 9.50 29.64 -49.89
CA LYS A 387 10.87 29.26 -50.25
C LYS A 387 11.25 27.94 -49.59
N VAL A 388 12.32 27.31 -50.07
CA VAL A 388 12.84 26.06 -49.53
C VAL A 388 14.22 26.30 -48.93
N MET A 389 14.36 26.05 -47.63
CA MET A 389 15.66 26.05 -46.94
C MET A 389 16.32 24.68 -47.08
N ILE A 390 17.57 24.64 -47.48
CA ILE A 390 18.38 23.43 -47.66
C ILE A 390 19.58 23.53 -46.72
N THR A 391 19.72 22.59 -45.78
CA THR A 391 20.74 22.69 -44.74
C THR A 391 21.43 21.37 -44.41
N GLY A 392 22.74 21.45 -44.16
CA GLY A 392 23.59 20.34 -43.74
C GLY A 392 23.71 19.20 -44.77
N GLY A 393 23.83 17.98 -44.28
CA GLY A 393 24.01 16.75 -45.06
C GLY A 393 25.48 16.39 -45.27
N ARG A 394 25.72 15.40 -46.13
CA ARG A 394 27.06 15.02 -46.60
C ARG A 394 27.25 15.52 -48.03
N THR A 395 28.37 16.20 -48.31
CA THR A 395 28.80 16.58 -49.67
C THR A 395 30.09 15.85 -50.04
N VAL A 396 30.42 15.76 -51.32
CA VAL A 396 31.71 15.24 -51.79
C VAL A 396 32.59 16.42 -52.17
N SER A 397 33.77 16.54 -51.57
CA SER A 397 34.75 17.55 -51.98
C SER A 397 35.55 17.05 -53.19
N GLY A 398 35.72 17.89 -54.21
CA GLY A 398 36.48 17.54 -55.41
C GLY A 398 37.97 17.37 -55.12
N GLY A 399 38.43 16.12 -55.05
CA GLY A 399 39.83 15.70 -54.92
C GLY A 399 40.03 14.30 -55.52
N SER A 400 41.29 13.84 -55.64
CA SER A 400 41.64 12.52 -56.21
C SER A 400 41.15 11.32 -55.38
N ILE A 401 40.69 11.56 -54.16
CA ILE A 401 39.94 10.61 -53.32
C ILE A 401 38.66 11.33 -52.87
N PRO A 402 37.47 10.96 -53.36
CA PRO A 402 36.23 11.59 -52.93
C PRO A 402 35.94 11.22 -51.47
N THR A 403 36.22 12.16 -50.56
CA THR A 403 35.83 12.04 -49.15
C THR A 403 34.50 12.75 -48.93
N GLU A 404 33.54 12.03 -48.36
CA GLU A 404 32.29 12.62 -47.92
C GLU A 404 32.55 13.49 -46.70
N ARG A 405 32.14 14.75 -46.79
CA ARG A 405 32.27 15.72 -45.72
C ARG A 405 30.90 16.09 -45.18
N VAL A 406 30.74 16.02 -43.88
CA VAL A 406 29.56 16.57 -43.21
C VAL A 406 29.54 18.09 -43.40
N SER A 407 28.53 18.58 -44.12
CA SER A 407 28.39 19.96 -44.56
C SER A 407 27.74 20.84 -43.49
N LYS A 408 28.18 22.10 -43.45
CA LYS A 408 27.60 23.19 -42.66
C LYS A 408 26.76 24.14 -43.50
N ASP A 409 26.61 23.83 -44.78
CA ASP A 409 26.01 24.74 -45.73
C ASP A 409 24.52 24.96 -45.41
N ASN A 410 24.07 26.18 -45.63
CA ASN A 410 22.69 26.59 -45.46
C ASN A 410 22.32 27.51 -46.61
N MET A 411 21.24 27.19 -47.31
CA MET A 411 20.81 27.90 -48.50
C MET A 411 19.29 28.03 -48.53
N ILE A 412 18.80 29.09 -49.17
CA ILE A 412 17.37 29.27 -49.42
C ILE A 412 17.16 29.42 -50.93
N TRP A 413 16.23 28.63 -51.47
CA TRP A 413 15.82 28.66 -52.87
C TRP A 413 14.38 29.14 -52.99
N ASP A 414 14.12 30.08 -53.91
CA ASP A 414 12.78 30.53 -54.25
C ASP A 414 12.26 29.80 -55.50
N PRO A 415 11.22 28.95 -55.37
CA PRO A 415 10.67 28.21 -56.50
C PRO A 415 10.01 29.10 -57.56
N ALA A 416 9.66 30.35 -57.24
CA ALA A 416 9.15 31.31 -58.22
C ALA A 416 10.27 31.92 -59.09
N LEU A 417 11.53 31.77 -58.66
CA LEU A 417 12.72 32.32 -59.33
C LEU A 417 13.80 31.22 -59.42
N PRO A 418 13.79 30.36 -60.45
CA PRO A 418 14.63 29.15 -60.53
C PRO A 418 16.14 29.32 -60.24
N THR A 419 16.72 30.50 -60.55
CA THR A 419 18.14 30.83 -60.34
C THR A 419 18.45 31.50 -58.99
N SER A 420 17.48 31.55 -58.07
CA SER A 420 17.52 32.36 -56.85
C SER A 420 18.27 31.75 -55.66
N LEU A 421 19.06 30.68 -55.85
CA LEU A 421 19.70 30.00 -54.73
C LEU A 421 20.64 30.94 -53.97
N ALA A 422 20.25 31.30 -52.74
CA ALA A 422 20.97 32.23 -51.89
C ALA A 422 21.70 31.49 -50.76
N TRP A 423 23.01 31.66 -50.67
CA TRP A 423 23.80 31.22 -49.52
C TRP A 423 23.45 32.04 -48.29
N LYS A 424 23.28 31.36 -47.16
CA LYS A 424 22.93 31.94 -45.86
C LYS A 424 24.02 31.66 -44.83
N SER A 425 23.85 32.20 -43.63
CA SER A 425 24.75 31.88 -42.53
C SER A 425 24.85 30.37 -42.33
N ALA A 426 26.08 29.87 -42.34
CA ALA A 426 26.35 28.45 -42.22
C ALA A 426 25.99 27.94 -40.83
N LEU A 427 25.57 26.67 -40.75
CA LEU A 427 25.41 25.95 -39.49
C LEU A 427 26.69 26.07 -38.66
N PRO A 428 26.60 26.27 -37.33
CA PRO A 428 27.79 26.35 -36.47
C PRO A 428 28.62 25.05 -36.49
N THR A 429 27.95 23.90 -36.60
CA THR A 429 28.57 22.57 -36.71
C THR A 429 27.89 21.81 -37.84
N GLY A 430 28.68 21.26 -38.75
CA GLY A 430 28.14 20.45 -39.84
C GLY A 430 27.44 19.21 -39.30
N ARG A 431 26.34 18.80 -39.94
CA ARG A 431 25.50 17.68 -39.49
C ARG A 431 24.77 16.99 -40.63
N GLY A 432 24.71 15.66 -40.61
CA GLY A 432 23.90 14.82 -41.51
C GLY A 432 22.86 13.99 -40.75
N GLY A 433 21.86 13.46 -41.45
CA GLY A 433 20.87 12.53 -40.89
C GLY A 433 19.96 13.17 -39.83
N HIS A 434 19.89 14.50 -39.84
CA HIS A 434 19.15 15.28 -38.86
C HIS A 434 17.72 15.53 -39.32
N ALA A 435 16.86 15.88 -38.36
CA ALA A 435 15.53 16.41 -38.65
C ALA A 435 15.57 17.94 -38.63
N ALA A 436 14.74 18.55 -39.48
CA ALA A 436 14.54 19.99 -39.49
C ALA A 436 13.06 20.31 -39.68
N TYR A 437 12.53 21.21 -38.86
CA TYR A 437 11.12 21.62 -38.90
C TYR A 437 11.02 23.15 -38.80
N LEU A 438 10.16 23.74 -39.62
CA LEU A 438 9.68 25.11 -39.40
C LEU A 438 8.75 25.10 -38.18
N LEU A 439 9.12 25.85 -37.15
CA LEU A 439 8.37 25.90 -35.91
C LEU A 439 7.14 26.81 -36.07
N SER A 440 6.00 26.34 -35.58
CA SER A 440 4.72 27.06 -35.64
C SER A 440 4.23 27.55 -34.28
N ARG A 441 4.97 27.28 -33.20
CA ARG A 441 4.54 27.49 -31.81
C ARG A 441 5.63 28.05 -30.91
N GLY A 442 5.21 28.80 -29.90
CA GLY A 442 6.06 29.30 -28.82
C GLY A 442 6.87 30.52 -29.25
N ALA A 443 7.85 30.90 -28.42
CA ALA A 443 8.73 32.04 -28.69
C ALA A 443 9.65 31.83 -29.92
N THR A 444 9.73 30.58 -30.40
CA THR A 444 10.56 30.17 -31.54
C THR A 444 9.76 30.00 -32.83
N ALA A 445 8.47 30.36 -32.83
CA ALA A 445 7.62 30.28 -34.02
C ALA A 445 8.20 31.12 -35.18
N GLY A 446 8.20 30.55 -36.39
CA GLY A 446 8.82 31.13 -37.59
C GLY A 446 10.30 30.80 -37.76
N GLN A 447 10.96 30.24 -36.75
CA GLN A 447 12.34 29.74 -36.86
C GLN A 447 12.36 28.29 -37.36
N VAL A 448 13.49 27.85 -37.92
CA VAL A 448 13.71 26.44 -38.28
C VAL A 448 14.58 25.78 -37.22
N MET A 449 14.09 24.71 -36.59
CA MET A 449 14.88 23.91 -35.65
C MET A 449 15.54 22.74 -36.37
N VAL A 450 16.84 22.58 -36.17
CA VAL A 450 17.64 21.43 -36.63
C VAL A 450 18.10 20.64 -35.42
N PHE A 451 17.84 19.33 -35.37
CA PHE A 451 18.17 18.48 -34.22
C PHE A 451 18.48 17.03 -34.59
N GLY A 452 19.14 16.34 -33.66
CA GLY A 452 19.55 14.95 -33.81
C GLY A 452 20.59 14.76 -34.92
N GLY A 453 20.66 13.55 -35.45
CA GLY A 453 21.53 13.18 -36.56
C GLY A 453 22.95 12.97 -36.07
N PHE A 454 23.90 13.03 -37.00
CA PHE A 454 25.31 12.80 -36.73
C PHE A 454 26.19 13.95 -37.17
N ILE A 455 27.31 14.10 -36.47
CA ILE A 455 28.43 14.95 -36.82
C ILE A 455 29.64 14.03 -37.12
N GLN A 456 30.53 14.45 -38.02
CA GLN A 456 31.75 13.69 -38.32
C GLN A 456 32.85 14.02 -37.33
N ASN A 457 33.60 13.00 -36.92
CA ASN A 457 34.92 13.15 -36.34
C ASN A 457 35.97 13.37 -37.45
N LEU A 458 37.06 14.08 -37.13
CA LEU A 458 38.16 14.39 -38.07
C LEU A 458 39.08 13.18 -38.35
N ASP A 459 38.84 12.02 -37.74
CA ASP A 459 39.69 10.83 -37.78
C ASP A 459 38.93 9.53 -38.17
N GLU A 460 38.27 9.56 -39.32
CA GLU A 460 37.81 8.40 -40.15
C GLU A 460 37.07 7.21 -39.47
N SER A 461 36.72 7.26 -38.19
CA SER A 461 36.33 6.06 -37.43
C SER A 461 34.88 6.03 -36.89
N GLY A 462 34.02 7.00 -37.23
CA GLY A 462 32.59 6.87 -36.91
C GLY A 462 31.76 8.14 -36.96
N THR A 463 30.46 7.96 -37.16
CA THR A 463 29.43 8.98 -36.98
C THR A 463 29.18 9.21 -35.48
N ILE A 464 29.18 10.46 -35.02
CA ILE A 464 28.84 10.80 -33.63
C ILE A 464 27.39 11.28 -33.60
N PRO A 465 26.47 10.55 -32.96
CA PRO A 465 25.13 11.03 -32.73
C PRO A 465 25.16 12.35 -31.94
N SER A 466 24.26 13.27 -32.24
CA SER A 466 24.25 14.59 -31.61
C SER A 466 22.98 14.85 -30.81
N SER A 467 23.13 15.45 -29.64
CA SER A 467 22.03 15.99 -28.82
C SER A 467 21.76 17.47 -29.08
N GLY A 468 22.67 18.16 -29.78
CA GLY A 468 22.62 19.61 -29.97
C GLY A 468 21.55 20.05 -30.96
N GLY A 469 20.57 20.83 -30.49
CA GLY A 469 19.61 21.55 -31.32
C GLY A 469 20.16 22.92 -31.77
N MET A 470 19.80 23.34 -32.97
CA MET A 470 20.12 24.66 -33.53
C MET A 470 18.84 25.31 -34.04
N LEU A 471 18.64 26.59 -33.72
CA LEU A 471 17.53 27.40 -34.20
C LEU A 471 18.05 28.38 -35.24
N TYR A 472 17.41 28.40 -36.42
CA TYR A 472 17.69 29.35 -37.48
C TYR A 472 16.55 30.36 -37.61
N ASP A 473 16.88 31.63 -37.41
CA ASP A 473 15.99 32.73 -37.72
C ASP A 473 16.17 33.14 -39.19
N VAL A 474 15.14 32.85 -39.99
CA VAL A 474 15.10 33.15 -41.43
C VAL A 474 15.10 34.67 -41.69
N ALA A 475 14.48 35.46 -40.81
CA ALA A 475 14.36 36.91 -40.99
C ALA A 475 15.68 37.63 -40.72
N THR A 476 16.45 37.15 -39.73
CA THR A 476 17.73 37.77 -39.35
C THR A 476 18.95 37.09 -39.94
N ASP A 477 18.79 35.93 -40.59
CA ASP A 477 19.87 35.06 -41.07
C ASP A 477 20.88 34.73 -39.97
N LYS A 478 20.39 34.27 -38.82
CA LYS A 478 21.21 33.95 -37.65
C LYS A 478 20.86 32.60 -37.06
N TRP A 479 21.92 31.92 -36.61
CA TRP A 479 21.82 30.71 -35.80
C TRP A 479 21.95 31.05 -34.31
N THR A 480 21.10 30.44 -33.50
CA THR A 480 21.22 30.41 -32.05
C THR A 480 21.20 28.96 -31.55
N LEU A 481 21.82 28.73 -30.39
CA LEU A 481 21.72 27.42 -29.73
C LEU A 481 20.26 27.15 -29.37
N GLY A 482 19.77 25.98 -29.78
CA GLY A 482 18.47 25.47 -29.37
C GLY A 482 18.58 24.60 -28.11
N PRO A 483 17.45 24.11 -27.59
CA PRO A 483 17.46 23.16 -26.48
C PRO A 483 18.13 21.84 -26.88
N LEU A 484 18.75 21.20 -25.90
CA LEU A 484 19.43 19.91 -26.07
C LEU A 484 18.44 18.76 -25.88
N LEU A 485 18.58 17.72 -26.69
CA LEU A 485 17.98 16.41 -26.41
C LEU A 485 18.65 15.80 -25.17
N ALA A 486 17.90 15.06 -24.36
CA ALA A 486 18.43 14.35 -23.19
C ALA A 486 19.47 13.28 -23.57
N SER A 487 19.38 12.73 -24.79
CA SER A 487 20.37 11.78 -25.30
C SER A 487 20.66 12.00 -26.79
N PRO A 488 21.92 11.90 -27.22
CA PRO A 488 22.29 12.05 -28.62
C PRO A 488 21.75 10.87 -29.44
N ARG A 489 21.15 11.15 -30.61
CA ARG A 489 20.52 10.11 -31.43
C ARG A 489 20.59 10.38 -32.93
N THR A 490 20.86 9.32 -33.69
CA THR A 490 20.68 9.23 -35.14
C THR A 490 19.71 8.09 -35.47
N PHE A 491 19.24 7.98 -36.71
CA PHE A 491 18.24 6.97 -37.13
C PHE A 491 16.98 6.90 -36.24
N PHE A 492 16.59 8.04 -35.68
CA PHE A 492 15.36 8.20 -34.92
C PHE A 492 14.19 8.50 -35.85
N ALA A 493 12.97 8.31 -35.36
CA ALA A 493 11.78 8.83 -36.01
C ALA A 493 11.35 10.13 -35.34
N SER A 494 10.87 11.09 -36.13
CA SER A 494 10.28 12.33 -35.61
C SER A 494 8.99 12.66 -36.33
N THR A 495 8.05 13.25 -35.62
CA THR A 495 6.74 13.61 -36.16
C THR A 495 6.28 14.92 -35.53
N MET A 496 5.93 15.89 -36.37
CA MET A 496 5.24 17.09 -35.93
C MET A 496 3.76 16.79 -35.70
N LEU A 497 3.27 17.10 -34.51
CA LEU A 497 1.85 16.99 -34.15
C LEU A 497 1.08 18.19 -34.71
N ALA A 498 -0.25 18.06 -34.78
CA ALA A 498 -1.12 19.10 -35.34
C ALA A 498 -1.04 20.42 -34.55
N ASP A 499 -0.67 20.38 -33.28
CA ASP A 499 -0.53 21.55 -32.41
C ASP A 499 0.88 22.17 -32.43
N GLY A 500 1.74 21.74 -33.36
CA GLY A 500 3.09 22.26 -33.56
C GLY A 500 4.16 21.70 -32.65
N ARG A 501 3.82 20.81 -31.70
CA ARG A 501 4.83 20.05 -30.95
C ARG A 501 5.52 19.02 -31.84
N ILE A 502 6.74 18.64 -31.49
CA ILE A 502 7.52 17.64 -32.25
C ILE A 502 7.87 16.48 -31.35
N LEU A 503 7.35 15.30 -31.64
CA LEU A 503 7.73 14.06 -30.98
C LEU A 503 8.98 13.50 -31.64
N ILE A 504 9.97 13.09 -30.85
CA ILE A 504 11.13 12.32 -31.28
C ILE A 504 11.16 10.99 -30.51
N THR A 505 11.37 9.89 -31.23
CA THR A 505 11.33 8.54 -30.63
C THR A 505 12.51 7.70 -31.08
N GLY A 506 13.05 6.90 -30.15
CA GLY A 506 14.07 5.90 -30.44
C GLY A 506 15.33 6.45 -31.09
N GLY A 507 15.82 5.81 -32.13
CA GLY A 507 17.14 6.06 -32.70
C GLY A 507 18.25 5.37 -31.93
N THR A 508 19.47 5.57 -32.38
CA THR A 508 20.65 4.87 -31.87
C THR A 508 21.66 5.84 -31.26
N SER A 509 22.24 5.43 -30.14
CA SER A 509 23.36 6.12 -29.47
C SER A 509 24.55 5.15 -29.42
N GLY A 510 25.57 5.36 -30.25
CA GLY A 510 26.75 4.52 -30.32
C GLY A 510 27.80 5.10 -31.29
N ILE A 511 29.06 4.75 -31.08
CA ILE A 511 30.20 5.09 -31.95
C ILE A 511 30.67 3.79 -32.62
N GLY A 512 30.88 3.78 -33.94
CA GLY A 512 31.34 2.61 -34.68
C GLY A 512 30.21 1.64 -35.08
N SER A 513 30.49 0.32 -35.11
CA SER A 513 29.56 -0.73 -35.54
C SER A 513 28.57 -1.22 -34.48
N SER A 514 28.65 -0.69 -33.24
CA SER A 514 27.76 -1.05 -32.14
C SER A 514 26.55 -0.11 -32.09
N PHE A 515 25.46 -0.53 -32.73
CA PHE A 515 24.18 0.17 -32.71
C PHE A 515 23.32 -0.30 -31.52
N VAL A 516 23.15 0.56 -30.51
CA VAL A 516 22.20 0.34 -29.42
C VAL A 516 20.96 1.19 -29.68
N ALA A 517 19.82 0.54 -29.92
CA ALA A 517 18.57 1.26 -30.10
C ALA A 517 18.04 1.80 -28.76
N SER A 518 17.47 3.00 -28.80
CA SER A 518 16.86 3.65 -27.66
C SER A 518 15.37 3.35 -27.57
N GLN A 519 14.87 3.29 -26.35
CA GLN A 519 13.43 3.25 -26.04
C GLN A 519 12.89 4.60 -25.54
N THR A 520 13.72 5.65 -25.50
CA THR A 520 13.31 6.95 -24.97
C THR A 520 12.55 7.76 -26.01
N ALA A 521 11.52 8.48 -25.55
CA ALA A 521 10.79 9.46 -26.33
C ALA A 521 10.90 10.84 -25.67
N GLU A 522 11.01 11.88 -26.49
CA GLU A 522 11.00 13.27 -26.04
C GLU A 522 10.03 14.07 -26.91
N ILE A 523 9.46 15.14 -26.38
CA ILE A 523 8.61 16.04 -27.13
C ILE A 523 9.11 17.47 -26.97
N PHE A 524 9.25 18.18 -28.07
CA PHE A 524 9.55 19.61 -28.07
C PHE A 524 8.25 20.39 -27.92
N ASP A 525 8.16 21.19 -26.85
CA ASP A 525 6.95 21.94 -26.47
C ASP A 525 6.84 23.35 -27.11
N GLY A 526 7.83 23.75 -27.91
CA GLY A 526 7.98 25.11 -28.45
C GLY A 526 9.08 25.93 -27.78
N ALA A 527 9.65 25.43 -26.67
CA ALA A 527 10.77 26.04 -25.96
C ALA A 527 11.84 25.01 -25.56
N THR A 528 11.43 23.85 -25.06
CA THR A 528 12.32 22.83 -24.50
C THR A 528 11.93 21.42 -24.93
N TRP A 529 12.89 20.48 -24.84
CA TRP A 529 12.60 19.06 -24.93
C TRP A 529 12.23 18.53 -23.53
N VAL A 530 11.10 17.86 -23.44
CA VAL A 530 10.65 17.17 -22.21
C VAL A 530 10.47 15.69 -22.48
N SER A 531 10.65 14.86 -21.46
CA SER A 531 10.40 13.41 -21.58
C SER A 531 8.93 13.16 -21.95
N ALA A 532 8.73 12.26 -22.92
CA ALA A 532 7.42 11.78 -23.37
C ALA A 532 7.23 10.30 -23.01
N GLY A 533 7.92 9.84 -21.95
CA GLY A 533 7.90 8.46 -21.50
C GLY A 533 8.87 7.55 -22.26
N THR A 534 8.61 6.24 -22.16
CA THR A 534 9.43 5.20 -22.80
C THR A 534 8.57 4.32 -23.70
N MET A 535 9.07 4.03 -24.90
CA MET A 535 8.55 3.00 -25.78
C MET A 535 8.70 1.61 -25.13
N LEU A 536 7.79 0.69 -25.45
CA LEU A 536 7.84 -0.71 -25.00
C LEU A 536 9.01 -1.48 -25.62
N THR A 537 9.37 -1.11 -26.85
CA THR A 537 10.47 -1.69 -27.60
C THR A 537 11.48 -0.62 -28.02
N PRO A 538 12.79 -0.80 -27.74
CA PRO A 538 13.81 0.08 -28.30
C PRO A 538 13.88 -0.08 -29.82
N ARG A 539 13.94 1.04 -30.54
CA ARG A 539 13.90 1.07 -32.02
C ARG A 539 14.89 2.08 -32.54
N GLY A 540 15.73 1.67 -33.49
CA GLY A 540 16.42 2.55 -34.43
C GLY A 540 15.98 2.20 -35.85
N ALA A 541 16.18 3.11 -36.80
CA ALA A 541 15.80 2.91 -38.20
C ALA A 541 14.30 2.59 -38.38
N HIS A 542 13.45 3.04 -37.45
CA HIS A 542 12.00 2.96 -37.56
C HIS A 542 11.44 4.25 -38.16
N SER A 543 10.16 4.20 -38.51
CA SER A 543 9.43 5.36 -39.03
C SER A 543 8.20 5.63 -38.18
N SER A 544 7.70 6.85 -38.26
CA SER A 544 6.52 7.28 -37.53
C SER A 544 5.60 8.16 -38.37
N ALA A 545 4.30 8.12 -38.07
CA ALA A 545 3.30 8.99 -38.67
C ALA A 545 2.27 9.43 -37.65
N ALA A 546 1.80 10.67 -37.79
CA ALA A 546 0.69 11.18 -36.99
C ALA A 546 -0.62 10.50 -37.42
N LEU A 547 -1.32 9.86 -36.48
CA LEU A 547 -2.64 9.26 -36.71
C LEU A 547 -3.78 10.28 -36.56
N GLY A 548 -3.47 11.41 -35.90
CA GLY A 548 -4.41 12.46 -35.57
C GLY A 548 -3.69 13.59 -34.83
N PRO A 549 -4.43 14.50 -34.16
CA PRO A 549 -3.83 15.65 -33.51
C PRO A 549 -2.95 15.30 -32.31
N LYS A 550 -3.16 14.12 -31.71
CA LYS A 550 -2.57 13.72 -30.42
C LYS A 550 -1.90 12.35 -30.44
N GLU A 551 -1.85 11.70 -31.60
CA GLU A 551 -1.47 10.30 -31.71
C GLU A 551 -0.43 10.09 -32.80
N VAL A 552 0.54 9.23 -32.51
CA VAL A 552 1.63 8.86 -33.42
C VAL A 552 1.79 7.34 -33.43
N LEU A 553 1.83 6.76 -34.62
CA LEU A 553 2.18 5.36 -34.83
C LEU A 553 3.68 5.22 -35.05
N LEU A 554 4.30 4.24 -34.40
CA LEU A 554 5.69 3.85 -34.55
C LEU A 554 5.75 2.46 -35.18
N VAL A 555 6.48 2.35 -36.29
CA VAL A 555 6.47 1.15 -37.15
C VAL A 555 7.89 0.71 -37.46
N GLY A 556 8.14 -0.59 -37.27
CA GLY A 556 9.38 -1.22 -37.70
C GLY A 556 10.60 -0.87 -36.85
N GLY A 557 11.77 -0.95 -37.48
CA GLY A 557 13.07 -0.68 -36.88
C GLY A 557 13.80 -1.92 -36.38
N VAL A 558 14.93 -1.69 -35.73
CA VAL A 558 15.81 -2.71 -35.13
C VAL A 558 16.12 -2.40 -33.67
N LYS A 559 16.28 -3.44 -32.85
CA LYS A 559 16.60 -3.31 -31.41
C LYS A 559 18.10 -3.30 -31.12
N GLN A 560 18.86 -4.18 -31.76
CA GLN A 560 20.30 -4.32 -31.59
C GLN A 560 20.88 -5.17 -32.73
N ALA A 561 22.15 -4.92 -33.08
CA ALA A 561 22.98 -5.83 -33.86
C ALA A 561 24.06 -6.39 -32.94
N ILE A 562 23.77 -7.47 -32.20
CA ILE A 562 24.82 -8.26 -31.52
C ILE A 562 25.34 -9.23 -32.59
N GLU A 563 26.67 -9.33 -32.75
CA GLU A 563 27.32 -10.25 -33.71
C GLU A 563 26.87 -10.09 -35.17
N GLY A 564 26.43 -8.89 -35.57
CA GLY A 564 26.09 -8.59 -36.97
C GLY A 564 24.72 -9.12 -37.43
N VAL A 565 23.91 -9.74 -36.56
CA VAL A 565 22.53 -10.15 -36.88
C VAL A 565 21.55 -9.11 -36.34
N PRO A 566 20.87 -8.32 -37.18
CA PRO A 566 19.93 -7.32 -36.70
C PRO A 566 18.62 -7.99 -36.26
N PHE A 567 18.12 -7.64 -35.07
CA PHE A 567 16.78 -8.04 -34.61
C PHE A 567 15.74 -7.01 -35.06
N PHE A 568 15.00 -7.33 -36.11
CA PHE A 568 13.96 -6.47 -36.66
C PHE A 568 12.68 -6.52 -35.83
N VAL A 569 12.00 -5.40 -35.74
CA VAL A 569 10.79 -5.25 -34.93
C VAL A 569 9.55 -5.35 -35.82
N SER A 570 8.73 -6.38 -35.59
CA SER A 570 7.41 -6.52 -36.21
C SER A 570 6.32 -5.77 -35.45
N ALA A 571 6.47 -5.62 -34.13
CA ALA A 571 5.48 -4.93 -33.30
C ALA A 571 5.38 -3.46 -33.68
N THR A 572 4.16 -2.90 -33.68
CA THR A 572 3.95 -1.46 -33.74
C THR A 572 3.60 -0.89 -32.38
N GLU A 573 3.82 0.40 -32.19
CA GLU A 573 3.49 1.10 -30.96
C GLU A 573 2.75 2.39 -31.28
N ARG A 574 1.81 2.76 -30.40
CA ARG A 574 1.15 4.07 -30.47
C ARG A 574 1.60 4.92 -29.29
N PHE A 575 1.98 6.15 -29.61
CA PHE A 575 2.08 7.22 -28.64
C PHE A 575 0.81 8.05 -28.70
N THR A 576 0.17 8.28 -27.56
CA THR A 576 -1.03 9.11 -27.45
C THR A 576 -0.82 10.11 -26.31
N LEU A 577 -1.03 11.39 -26.60
CA LEU A 577 -1.08 12.42 -25.57
C LEU A 577 -2.31 12.22 -24.69
N GLN A 578 -2.07 12.16 -23.40
CA GLN A 578 -3.06 11.86 -22.38
C GLN A 578 -3.91 13.09 -22.07
N ALA A 579 -5.20 12.87 -21.84
CA ALA A 579 -6.15 13.92 -21.47
C ALA A 579 -5.96 14.36 -20.01
N LEU A 580 -6.57 15.49 -19.65
CA LEU A 580 -6.57 15.97 -18.27
C LEU A 580 -7.14 14.90 -17.33
N GLY A 581 -6.48 14.70 -16.19
CA GLY A 581 -6.85 13.72 -15.18
C GLY A 581 -6.34 12.30 -15.42
N ALA A 582 -5.73 12.02 -16.57
CA ALA A 582 -5.04 10.76 -16.81
C ALA A 582 -3.72 10.68 -16.03
N SER A 583 -3.27 9.45 -15.72
CA SER A 583 -1.96 9.24 -15.10
C SER A 583 -0.82 9.59 -16.05
N CYS A 584 0.28 10.10 -15.52
CA CYS A 584 1.48 10.39 -16.29
C CYS A 584 2.75 10.17 -15.46
N GLY A 585 3.83 9.80 -16.14
CA GLY A 585 5.18 9.77 -15.59
C GLY A 585 5.99 11.02 -15.94
N ALA A 586 5.67 11.68 -17.06
CA ALA A 586 6.40 12.83 -17.56
C ALA A 586 5.50 13.88 -18.23
N PRO A 587 5.91 15.17 -18.25
CA PRO A 587 5.11 16.25 -18.82
C PRO A 587 4.75 16.05 -20.29
N GLY A 588 5.65 15.45 -21.07
CA GLY A 588 5.45 15.19 -22.49
C GLY A 588 4.43 14.12 -22.83
N GLU A 589 3.97 13.35 -21.84
CA GLU A 589 2.86 12.40 -21.99
C GLU A 589 1.50 13.12 -21.98
N CYS A 590 1.44 14.35 -21.45
CA CYS A 590 0.20 15.08 -21.27
C CYS A 590 -0.09 16.02 -22.44
N ASP A 591 -1.35 16.04 -22.88
CA ASP A 591 -1.79 16.99 -23.92
C ASP A 591 -1.57 18.45 -23.49
N SER A 592 -1.77 18.73 -22.20
CA SER A 592 -1.49 20.04 -21.61
C SER A 592 -0.01 20.37 -21.47
N GLY A 593 0.88 19.38 -21.56
CA GLY A 593 2.30 19.52 -21.26
C GLY A 593 2.64 19.59 -19.77
N PHE A 594 1.69 19.33 -18.87
CA PHE A 594 1.94 19.37 -17.42
C PHE A 594 1.59 18.02 -16.78
N CYS A 595 2.61 17.33 -16.29
CA CYS A 595 2.44 16.15 -15.43
C CYS A 595 2.74 16.56 -13.99
N VAL A 596 1.70 16.65 -13.18
CA VAL A 596 1.76 17.18 -11.82
C VAL A 596 1.08 16.20 -10.88
N ASP A 597 1.77 15.83 -9.79
CA ASP A 597 1.27 14.83 -8.82
C ASP A 597 0.90 13.48 -9.48
N GLY A 598 1.61 13.11 -10.55
CA GLY A 598 1.38 11.87 -11.31
C GLY A 598 0.16 11.92 -12.24
N VAL A 599 -0.42 13.11 -12.45
CA VAL A 599 -1.64 13.32 -13.23
C VAL A 599 -1.45 14.43 -14.27
N CYS A 600 -2.02 14.25 -15.46
CA CYS A 600 -2.04 15.26 -16.51
C CYS A 600 -2.92 16.44 -16.10
N CYS A 601 -2.29 17.59 -15.92
CA CYS A 601 -2.88 18.75 -15.30
C CYS A 601 -3.10 19.89 -16.28
N GLY A 602 -4.12 20.73 -16.06
CA GLY A 602 -4.35 21.91 -16.89
C GLY A 602 -3.22 22.95 -16.82
N SER A 603 -2.41 22.92 -15.75
CA SER A 603 -1.27 23.82 -15.54
C SER A 603 -0.21 23.16 -14.65
N ALA A 604 0.90 23.86 -14.39
CA ALA A 604 1.99 23.35 -13.57
C ALA A 604 1.69 23.27 -12.05
N CYS A 605 0.53 23.74 -11.58
CA CYS A 605 0.21 23.95 -10.16
C CYS A 605 1.35 24.62 -9.39
N ALA A 606 1.61 25.89 -9.71
CA ALA A 606 2.73 26.65 -9.19
C ALA A 606 2.66 26.88 -7.67
N GLY A 607 1.49 26.73 -7.07
CA GLY A 607 1.30 26.82 -5.63
C GLY A 607 1.95 25.66 -4.86
N ARG A 608 2.61 25.97 -3.73
CA ARG A 608 3.12 24.95 -2.80
C ARG A 608 2.00 24.08 -2.24
N CYS A 609 0.84 24.67 -2.02
CA CYS A 609 -0.36 24.07 -1.44
C CYS A 609 -1.41 23.76 -2.49
N GLU A 610 -1.01 23.58 -3.74
CA GLU A 610 -1.88 23.06 -4.80
C GLU A 610 -1.53 21.61 -5.11
N ALA A 611 -2.54 20.88 -5.57
CA ALA A 611 -2.32 19.58 -6.18
C ALA A 611 -3.27 19.34 -7.35
N CYS A 612 -2.87 18.45 -8.24
CA CYS A 612 -3.66 18.08 -9.42
C CYS A 612 -4.38 16.73 -9.28
N ASP A 613 -4.08 15.98 -8.22
CA ASP A 613 -4.64 14.68 -7.89
C ASP A 613 -5.81 14.78 -6.88
N VAL A 614 -6.37 15.97 -6.68
CA VAL A 614 -7.47 16.20 -5.73
C VAL A 614 -8.74 15.50 -6.18
N ALA A 615 -9.25 14.59 -5.35
CA ALA A 615 -10.48 13.84 -5.62
C ALA A 615 -11.65 14.78 -5.98
N GLY A 616 -12.39 14.44 -7.04
CA GLY A 616 -13.47 15.28 -7.59
C GLY A 616 -13.00 16.49 -8.40
N SER A 617 -11.70 16.72 -8.56
CA SER A 617 -11.12 17.77 -9.41
C SER A 617 -9.82 17.33 -10.09
N VAL A 618 -9.63 16.02 -10.26
CA VAL A 618 -8.43 15.41 -10.84
C VAL A 618 -8.16 16.01 -12.23
N GLY A 619 -6.93 16.45 -12.47
CA GLY A 619 -6.54 17.17 -13.69
C GLY A 619 -6.67 18.70 -13.64
N THR A 620 -7.19 19.25 -12.53
CA THR A 620 -7.24 20.70 -12.26
C THR A 620 -6.53 21.01 -10.95
N CYS A 621 -5.63 21.99 -10.97
CA CYS A 621 -4.96 22.45 -9.74
C CYS A 621 -5.98 23.00 -8.74
N LYS A 622 -6.00 22.41 -7.54
CA LYS A 622 -6.84 22.84 -6.43
C LYS A 622 -6.01 22.97 -5.15
N PRO A 623 -6.38 23.89 -4.24
CA PRO A 623 -5.75 23.97 -2.94
C PRO A 623 -5.98 22.67 -2.16
N VAL A 624 -4.96 22.25 -1.41
CA VAL A 624 -5.02 21.05 -0.56
C VAL A 624 -4.94 21.42 0.92
N LYS A 625 -5.46 20.54 1.77
CA LYS A 625 -5.33 20.63 3.22
C LYS A 625 -4.24 19.67 3.73
N GLY A 626 -3.44 20.10 4.70
CA GLY A 626 -2.36 19.29 5.27
C GLY A 626 -1.01 19.53 4.59
N ASN A 627 -0.17 18.52 4.47
CA ASN A 627 1.13 18.70 3.83
C ASN A 627 1.01 18.87 2.30
N PRO A 628 1.91 19.65 1.67
CA PRO A 628 2.06 19.76 0.23
C PRO A 628 2.13 18.38 -0.44
N ARG A 629 1.48 18.23 -1.60
CA ARG A 629 1.47 16.98 -2.38
C ARG A 629 2.71 16.86 -3.27
N GLY A 630 3.00 15.62 -3.66
CA GLY A 630 4.06 15.29 -4.61
C GLY A 630 5.46 15.56 -4.08
N LYS A 631 6.33 16.14 -4.91
CA LYS A 631 7.73 16.43 -4.57
C LYS A 631 7.93 17.81 -3.91
N ARG A 632 6.84 18.51 -3.59
CA ARG A 632 6.91 19.86 -3.01
C ARG A 632 7.44 19.78 -1.56
N PRO A 633 8.29 20.73 -1.11
CA PRO A 633 8.82 20.70 0.24
C PRO A 633 7.71 20.73 1.30
N ALA A 634 7.74 19.80 2.25
CA ALA A 634 6.82 19.75 3.39
C ALA A 634 6.77 21.08 4.13
N CYS A 635 5.59 21.51 4.58
CA CYS A 635 5.39 22.82 5.20
C CYS A 635 6.36 23.10 6.34
N ASP A 636 6.56 22.09 7.19
CA ASP A 636 7.57 22.07 8.23
C ASP A 636 8.27 20.70 8.23
N PRO A 637 9.50 20.60 7.69
CA PRO A 637 10.24 19.34 7.64
C PRO A 637 10.84 18.94 9.00
N THR A 638 10.79 19.83 10.00
CA THR A 638 11.36 19.64 11.35
C THR A 638 10.31 19.38 12.42
N ALA A 639 9.02 19.60 12.12
CA ALA A 639 7.94 19.34 13.06
C ALA A 639 7.83 17.85 13.39
N THR A 640 7.86 17.53 14.68
CA THR A 640 7.39 16.23 15.19
C THR A 640 5.85 16.19 15.12
N PRO A 641 5.21 15.06 14.79
CA PRO A 641 3.76 14.99 14.58
C PRO A 641 2.87 15.25 15.81
N GLU A 642 3.40 15.66 16.96
CA GLU A 642 2.75 15.37 18.24
C GLU A 642 1.71 16.39 18.72
N ASP A 643 1.64 17.61 18.15
CA ASP A 643 0.73 18.64 18.71
C ASP A 643 -0.31 19.22 17.75
N GLY A 644 -0.38 18.82 16.48
CA GLY A 644 -1.43 19.29 15.54
C GLY A 644 -1.38 20.79 15.15
N CYS A 645 -0.45 21.59 15.70
CA CYS A 645 -0.22 23.00 15.36
C CYS A 645 0.84 23.23 14.29
N ALA A 646 1.38 22.16 13.69
CA ALA A 646 2.40 22.28 12.67
C ALA A 646 1.89 23.07 11.45
N LEU A 647 2.82 23.77 10.79
CA LEU A 647 2.54 24.52 9.57
C LEU A 647 1.92 23.56 8.54
N SER A 648 0.79 23.93 7.95
CA SER A 648 0.11 23.09 6.94
C SER A 648 -0.63 23.94 5.92
N CYS A 649 -0.95 23.36 4.77
CA CYS A 649 -1.85 23.95 3.80
C CYS A 649 -3.27 23.96 4.38
N ASP A 650 -3.96 25.10 4.25
CA ASP A 650 -5.28 25.34 4.86
C ASP A 650 -6.47 24.92 3.97
N GLY A 651 -6.19 24.50 2.73
CA GLY A 651 -7.22 24.19 1.72
C GLY A 651 -7.77 25.42 1.00
N VAL A 652 -7.18 26.60 1.19
CA VAL A 652 -7.61 27.87 0.58
C VAL A 652 -6.43 28.58 -0.08
N ASP A 653 -5.35 28.84 0.67
CA ASP A 653 -4.14 29.46 0.17
C ASP A 653 -3.31 28.44 -0.62
N THR A 654 -3.13 28.73 -1.90
CA THR A 654 -2.41 27.86 -2.81
C THR A 654 -0.89 28.04 -2.69
N THR A 655 -0.43 29.17 -2.16
CA THR A 655 0.98 29.59 -2.25
C THR A 655 1.77 29.30 -0.99
N ALA A 656 1.13 29.45 0.19
CA ALA A 656 1.81 29.40 1.47
C ALA A 656 1.11 28.45 2.45
N CYS A 657 1.94 27.74 3.21
CA CYS A 657 1.49 27.04 4.40
C CYS A 657 1.18 28.05 5.50
N LYS A 658 0.16 27.78 6.31
CA LYS A 658 -0.21 28.61 7.44
C LYS A 658 -0.22 27.80 8.71
N TYR A 659 0.01 28.47 9.83
CA TYR A 659 -0.30 27.90 11.12
C TYR A 659 -1.81 27.76 11.26
N PRO A 660 -2.30 26.67 11.89
CA PRO A 660 -3.71 26.55 12.20
C PRO A 660 -4.20 27.73 13.04
N ALA A 661 -5.47 28.12 12.84
CA ALA A 661 -6.08 29.22 13.57
C ALA A 661 -6.07 28.96 15.08
N THR A 662 -6.21 30.02 15.88
CA THR A 662 -6.22 29.93 17.36
C THR A 662 -7.40 29.16 17.95
N THR A 663 -8.35 28.73 17.11
CA THR A 663 -9.46 27.85 17.47
C THR A 663 -9.14 26.37 17.22
N THR A 664 -7.98 26.05 16.65
CA THR A 664 -7.60 24.67 16.33
C THR A 664 -7.13 23.99 17.60
N ALA A 665 -7.87 22.96 18.03
CA ALA A 665 -7.50 22.14 19.17
C ALA A 665 -6.16 21.43 18.90
N CYS A 666 -5.32 21.38 19.91
CA CYS A 666 -3.99 20.82 19.89
C CYS A 666 -3.75 20.07 21.20
N GLY A 667 -3.06 18.93 21.11
CA GLY A 667 -2.87 18.03 22.25
C GLY A 667 -4.14 17.25 22.66
N VAL A 668 -3.95 16.34 23.62
CA VAL A 668 -5.01 15.50 24.21
C VAL A 668 -5.01 15.70 25.72
N ALA A 669 -6.21 15.70 26.34
CA ALA A 669 -6.31 15.81 27.79
C ALA A 669 -5.63 14.60 28.45
N THR A 670 -4.60 14.86 29.26
CA THR A 670 -3.83 13.81 29.96
C THR A 670 -3.61 14.21 31.40
N CYS A 671 -3.59 13.22 32.30
CA CYS A 671 -3.15 13.43 33.67
C CYS A 671 -2.23 12.29 34.08
N VAL A 672 -0.94 12.59 34.23
CA VAL A 672 0.09 11.61 34.61
C VAL A 672 0.96 12.22 35.71
N GLY A 673 1.22 11.44 36.76
CA GLY A 673 2.13 11.87 37.84
C GLY A 673 1.67 13.09 38.63
N GLY A 674 0.35 13.33 38.76
CA GLY A 674 -0.21 14.46 39.50
C GLY A 674 -0.15 15.80 38.74
N VAL A 675 0.03 15.75 37.42
CA VAL A 675 0.00 16.91 36.52
C VAL A 675 -1.02 16.66 35.43
N GLU A 676 -2.03 17.53 35.36
CA GLU A 676 -3.04 17.56 34.30
C GLU A 676 -2.61 18.53 33.17
N ARG A 677 -2.86 18.10 31.94
CA ARG A 677 -2.80 18.91 30.71
C ARG A 677 -4.17 18.86 30.05
N HIS A 678 -4.73 20.02 29.70
CA HIS A 678 -6.00 20.12 28.99
C HIS A 678 -5.80 20.02 27.47
N VAL A 679 -6.88 19.81 26.73
CA VAL A 679 -6.87 20.06 25.28
C VAL A 679 -6.65 21.55 25.08
N SER A 680 -5.53 21.90 24.47
CA SER A 680 -5.11 23.28 24.25
C SER A 680 -5.53 23.73 22.86
N THR A 681 -5.30 24.99 22.53
CA THR A 681 -5.45 25.49 21.15
C THR A 681 -4.13 26.02 20.64
N CYS A 682 -3.94 25.98 19.32
CA CYS A 682 -2.78 26.57 18.69
C CYS A 682 -2.73 28.08 18.98
N ASP A 683 -1.53 28.64 19.11
CA ASP A 683 -1.32 30.08 19.31
C ASP A 683 -1.31 30.88 18.00
N GLY A 684 -1.52 30.22 16.85
CA GLY A 684 -1.39 30.81 15.52
C GLY A 684 0.07 31.05 15.07
N ALA A 685 1.05 30.68 15.90
CA ALA A 685 2.49 30.76 15.64
C ALA A 685 3.18 29.38 15.71
N GLY A 686 2.40 28.30 15.74
CA GLY A 686 2.88 26.92 15.67
C GLY A 686 3.08 26.24 17.01
N LYS A 687 2.73 26.89 18.13
CA LYS A 687 2.81 26.26 19.45
C LYS A 687 1.43 25.86 19.94
N CYS A 688 1.37 24.69 20.54
CA CYS A 688 0.23 24.27 21.31
C CYS A 688 0.33 24.86 22.72
N GLY A 689 -0.66 25.65 23.12
CA GLY A 689 -0.64 26.39 24.39
C GLY A 689 -0.94 25.51 25.60
N ASP A 690 -0.05 24.60 25.98
CA ASP A 690 -0.19 23.83 27.22
C ASP A 690 0.22 24.64 28.45
N VAL A 691 -0.68 24.77 29.43
CA VAL A 691 -0.33 25.19 30.81
C VAL A 691 -0.50 23.98 31.72
N PRO A 692 0.60 23.32 32.15
CA PRO A 692 0.52 22.20 33.09
C PRO A 692 -0.09 22.67 34.40
N ARG A 693 -1.12 21.96 34.88
CA ARG A 693 -1.75 22.22 36.18
C ARG A 693 -1.42 21.08 37.14
N SER A 694 -0.82 21.41 38.28
CA SER A 694 -0.63 20.42 39.35
C SER A 694 -1.98 20.06 39.98
N CYS A 695 -2.16 18.78 40.28
CA CYS A 695 -3.34 18.27 40.98
C CYS A 695 -3.36 18.60 42.48
N GLY A 696 -2.32 19.26 42.98
CA GLY A 696 -2.20 19.60 44.40
C GLY A 696 -2.19 18.32 45.25
N ASP A 697 -3.14 18.22 46.17
CA ASP A 697 -3.23 17.10 47.11
C ASP A 697 -3.89 15.85 46.52
N PHE A 698 -4.40 15.91 45.29
CA PHE A 698 -5.16 14.83 44.67
C PHE A 698 -4.39 14.12 43.56
N VAL A 699 -4.57 12.81 43.43
CA VAL A 699 -3.96 12.05 42.33
C VAL A 699 -4.68 12.32 41.01
N CYS A 700 -4.03 11.96 39.91
CA CYS A 700 -4.65 11.98 38.59
C CYS A 700 -5.84 11.00 38.50
N GLY A 701 -6.92 11.45 37.89
CA GLY A 701 -7.96 10.60 37.31
C GLY A 701 -7.54 10.10 35.91
N ALA A 702 -8.52 9.72 35.07
CA ALA A 702 -8.23 9.17 33.74
C ALA A 702 -7.62 10.20 32.77
N THR A 703 -8.10 11.44 32.77
CA THR A 703 -7.64 12.51 31.87
C THR A 703 -7.51 13.87 32.55
N ALA A 704 -7.87 13.97 33.84
CA ALA A 704 -7.91 15.20 34.62
C ALA A 704 -7.54 14.95 36.09
N CYS A 705 -7.12 15.98 36.82
CA CYS A 705 -6.91 15.90 38.26
C CYS A 705 -8.21 15.55 38.98
N LYS A 706 -8.16 14.66 39.98
CA LYS A 706 -9.27 14.54 40.90
C LYS A 706 -9.40 15.86 41.69
N THR A 707 -10.62 16.27 41.96
CA THR A 707 -10.91 17.47 42.77
C THR A 707 -11.52 17.12 44.12
N THR A 708 -11.83 15.83 44.31
CA THR A 708 -12.33 15.25 45.55
C THR A 708 -11.74 13.85 45.71
N CYS A 709 -11.48 13.44 46.96
CA CYS A 709 -11.11 12.07 47.27
C CYS A 709 -12.35 11.25 47.65
N ALA A 710 -12.30 9.94 47.41
CA ALA A 710 -13.21 8.95 47.99
C ALA A 710 -12.47 8.02 48.97
N SER A 711 -11.17 7.87 48.80
CA SER A 711 -10.31 7.04 49.64
C SER A 711 -8.90 7.65 49.76
N LYS A 712 -8.08 7.09 50.66
CA LYS A 712 -6.66 7.45 50.79
C LYS A 712 -5.87 7.35 49.48
N ALA A 713 -6.24 6.42 48.58
CA ALA A 713 -5.58 6.25 47.29
C ALA A 713 -5.75 7.45 46.35
N ASP A 714 -6.72 8.33 46.63
CA ASP A 714 -6.96 9.53 45.85
C ASP A 714 -6.10 10.72 46.27
N CYS A 715 -5.30 10.58 47.32
CA CYS A 715 -4.47 11.62 47.89
C CYS A 715 -2.99 11.42 47.50
N VAL A 716 -2.33 12.47 47.03
CA VAL A 716 -0.92 12.44 46.60
C VAL A 716 0.01 12.18 47.79
N ASN A 717 -0.31 12.78 48.93
CA ASN A 717 0.51 12.63 50.12
C ASN A 717 0.13 11.34 50.88
N PRO A 718 1.07 10.39 51.09
CA PRO A 718 0.80 9.13 51.78
C PRO A 718 0.42 9.31 53.26
N ASN A 719 0.68 10.49 53.84
CA ASN A 719 0.29 10.87 55.19
C ASN A 719 -1.01 11.69 55.21
N HIS A 720 -1.81 11.64 54.14
CA HIS A 720 -3.16 12.20 54.11
C HIS A 720 -4.19 11.08 53.93
N PHE A 721 -5.39 11.28 54.43
CA PHE A 721 -6.54 10.41 54.23
C PHE A 721 -7.73 11.21 53.71
N CYS A 722 -8.72 10.51 53.19
CA CYS A 722 -9.90 11.17 52.67
C CYS A 722 -10.92 11.45 53.77
N SER A 723 -11.26 12.71 53.96
CA SER A 723 -12.35 13.13 54.86
C SER A 723 -13.20 14.20 54.19
N TYR A 724 -14.51 13.95 54.06
CA TYR A 724 -15.47 14.84 53.41
C TYR A 724 -15.03 15.34 52.02
N GLY A 725 -14.43 14.46 51.22
CA GLY A 725 -13.94 14.78 49.87
C GLY A 725 -12.62 15.55 49.83
N LYS A 726 -11.97 15.80 50.98
CA LYS A 726 -10.67 16.48 51.07
C LYS A 726 -9.59 15.53 51.56
N CYS A 727 -8.41 15.62 50.96
CA CYS A 727 -7.21 14.98 51.47
C CYS A 727 -6.68 15.79 52.66
N ILE A 728 -6.75 15.23 53.87
CA ILE A 728 -6.31 15.90 55.10
C ILE A 728 -5.24 15.07 55.82
N PRO A 729 -4.30 15.68 56.56
CA PRO A 729 -3.26 14.96 57.27
C PRO A 729 -3.83 13.92 58.23
N VAL A 730 -3.19 12.74 58.31
CA VAL A 730 -3.50 11.74 59.33
C VAL A 730 -3.07 12.22 60.72
N GLY A 731 -3.84 11.86 61.73
CA GLY A 731 -3.54 12.12 63.13
C GLY A 731 -2.33 11.31 63.62
N ALA A 732 -1.47 11.95 64.42
CA ALA A 732 -0.42 11.27 65.17
C ALA A 732 -1.01 10.42 66.31
N ASN A 733 -0.22 9.52 66.90
CA ASN A 733 -0.67 8.73 68.05
C ASN A 733 -1.16 9.67 69.17
N GLY A 734 -2.36 9.43 69.68
CA GLY A 734 -3.04 10.26 70.66
C GLY A 734 -4.00 11.30 70.08
N ALA A 735 -4.03 11.49 68.75
CA ALA A 735 -5.03 12.34 68.09
C ALA A 735 -6.40 11.65 68.05
N THR A 736 -7.48 12.43 68.07
CA THR A 736 -8.84 11.89 67.93
C THR A 736 -9.07 11.35 66.52
N CYS A 737 -9.74 10.21 66.40
CA CYS A 737 -10.05 9.57 65.12
C CYS A 737 -11.45 8.96 65.12
N THR A 738 -12.00 8.80 63.93
CA THR A 738 -13.29 8.12 63.71
C THR A 738 -13.16 6.86 62.86
N THR A 739 -12.06 6.73 62.11
CA THR A 739 -11.75 5.57 61.24
C THR A 739 -10.26 5.27 61.32
N ASP A 740 -9.88 4.00 61.07
CA ASP A 740 -8.49 3.55 61.02
C ASP A 740 -7.62 4.41 60.07
N GLU A 741 -8.20 4.85 58.95
CA GLU A 741 -7.52 5.67 57.94
C GLU A 741 -7.15 7.07 58.44
N ALA A 742 -7.84 7.58 59.47
CA ALA A 742 -7.55 8.89 60.04
C ALA A 742 -6.24 8.90 60.85
N CYS A 743 -5.59 7.75 61.05
CA CYS A 743 -4.41 7.60 61.90
C CYS A 743 -3.17 7.21 61.10
N ALA A 744 -2.03 7.81 61.43
CA ALA A 744 -0.74 7.47 60.81
C ALA A 744 -0.41 5.98 60.97
N SER A 745 -0.81 5.40 62.10
CA SER A 745 -0.67 3.99 62.46
C SER A 745 -1.68 3.06 61.79
N GLY A 746 -2.69 3.59 61.10
CA GLY A 746 -3.80 2.80 60.56
C GLY A 746 -4.69 2.15 61.62
N SER A 747 -4.62 2.60 62.88
CA SER A 747 -5.33 2.01 64.01
C SER A 747 -6.05 3.09 64.80
N CYS A 748 -7.36 3.18 64.61
CA CYS A 748 -8.23 4.03 65.39
C CYS A 748 -8.95 3.17 66.44
N VAL A 749 -8.52 3.27 67.69
CA VAL A 749 -9.09 2.47 68.78
C VAL A 749 -9.55 3.42 69.88
N ASP A 750 -10.75 3.19 70.39
CA ASP A 750 -11.34 4.02 71.45
C ASP A 750 -11.41 5.52 71.07
N GLY A 751 -11.65 5.81 69.78
CA GLY A 751 -11.73 7.17 69.25
C GLY A 751 -10.40 7.92 69.22
N THR A 752 -9.28 7.22 69.44
CA THR A 752 -7.92 7.79 69.47
C THR A 752 -6.99 7.03 68.53
N CYS A 753 -6.06 7.72 67.88
CA CYS A 753 -5.05 7.11 67.02
C CYS A 753 -4.03 6.36 67.88
N CYS A 754 -3.97 5.06 67.71
CA CYS A 754 -3.19 4.16 68.54
C CYS A 754 -1.97 3.67 67.80
N GLU A 755 -0.87 3.41 68.50
CA GLU A 755 0.32 2.83 67.89
C GLU A 755 0.06 1.48 67.19
N SER A 756 -1.00 0.76 67.59
CA SER A 756 -1.48 -0.46 66.95
C SER A 756 -2.95 -0.73 67.31
N LYS A 757 -3.55 -1.79 66.74
CA LYS A 757 -4.90 -2.25 67.14
C LYS A 757 -4.82 -2.89 68.53
N CYS A 758 -5.47 -2.30 69.52
CA CYS A 758 -5.54 -2.86 70.87
C CYS A 758 -6.44 -4.11 70.88
N THR A 759 -5.84 -5.31 70.95
CA THR A 759 -6.51 -6.63 70.90
C THR A 759 -6.91 -7.21 72.27
N GLY A 760 -6.39 -6.71 73.39
CA GLY A 760 -6.65 -7.22 74.74
C GLY A 760 -8.00 -6.78 75.34
N GLN A 761 -8.66 -7.63 76.14
CA GLN A 761 -9.98 -7.30 76.71
C GLN A 761 -9.93 -6.11 77.71
N CYS A 762 -8.81 -5.93 78.37
CA CYS A 762 -8.59 -4.97 79.45
C CYS A 762 -7.53 -3.92 79.07
N GLU A 763 -7.54 -3.46 77.82
CA GLU A 763 -6.74 -2.32 77.38
C GLU A 763 -7.57 -1.26 76.67
N ALA A 764 -7.07 -0.03 76.75
CA ALA A 764 -7.63 1.13 76.07
C ALA A 764 -6.50 2.02 75.56
N CYS A 765 -6.82 2.83 74.56
CA CYS A 765 -5.87 3.72 73.91
C CYS A 765 -6.11 5.21 74.18
N ASP A 766 -7.26 5.54 74.75
CA ASP A 766 -7.68 6.88 75.15
C ASP A 766 -7.44 7.12 76.65
N VAL A 767 -6.57 6.34 77.29
CA VAL A 767 -6.25 6.49 78.71
C VAL A 767 -5.53 7.82 78.96
N PRO A 768 -6.07 8.71 79.83
CA PRO A 768 -5.44 9.99 80.13
C PRO A 768 -4.00 9.84 80.62
N GLY A 769 -3.06 10.53 79.96
CA GLY A 769 -1.61 10.44 80.25
C GLY A 769 -0.87 9.35 79.48
N GLN A 770 -1.56 8.47 78.74
CA GLN A 770 -0.99 7.45 77.85
C GLN A 770 -1.71 7.40 76.49
N LEU A 771 -2.28 8.53 76.04
CA LEU A 771 -3.03 8.64 74.79
C LEU A 771 -2.22 8.11 73.59
N GLY A 772 -2.83 7.23 72.81
CA GLY A 772 -2.23 6.64 71.62
C GLY A 772 -1.39 5.38 71.86
N LYS A 773 -1.35 4.86 73.09
CA LYS A 773 -0.72 3.58 73.43
C LYS A 773 -1.73 2.61 74.00
N CYS A 774 -1.67 1.35 73.59
CA CYS A 774 -2.53 0.32 74.16
C CYS A 774 -2.01 -0.04 75.56
N VAL A 775 -2.72 0.39 76.60
CA VAL A 775 -2.28 0.20 78.00
C VAL A 775 -3.36 -0.49 78.83
N PRO A 776 -2.98 -1.26 79.87
CA PRO A 776 -3.94 -1.92 80.74
C PRO A 776 -4.80 -0.92 81.50
N ILE A 777 -6.10 -1.21 81.61
CA ILE A 777 -7.06 -0.37 82.33
C ILE A 777 -7.51 -1.03 83.65
N LYS A 778 -7.97 -0.21 84.59
CA LYS A 778 -8.58 -0.67 85.83
C LYS A 778 -10.09 -0.43 85.81
N GLY A 779 -10.88 -1.44 86.14
CA GLY A 779 -12.34 -1.36 86.17
C GLY A 779 -13.04 -2.22 85.11
N LYS A 780 -14.13 -1.72 84.52
CA LYS A 780 -14.84 -2.43 83.45
C LYS A 780 -14.02 -2.40 82.15
N PRO A 781 -14.08 -3.44 81.31
CA PRO A 781 -13.56 -3.40 79.95
C PRO A 781 -14.02 -2.13 79.22
N HIS A 782 -13.09 -1.48 78.51
CA HIS A 782 -13.34 -0.16 77.91
C HIS A 782 -14.14 -0.26 76.61
N GLY A 783 -14.93 0.77 76.33
CA GLY A 783 -15.74 0.85 75.11
C GLY A 783 -16.74 -0.30 74.97
N ALA A 784 -16.80 -0.89 73.77
CA ALA A 784 -17.73 -1.96 73.42
C ALA A 784 -17.20 -3.38 73.70
N ARG A 785 -16.08 -3.51 74.43
CA ARG A 785 -15.49 -4.82 74.77
C ARG A 785 -16.40 -5.60 75.74
N ALA A 786 -16.40 -6.93 75.64
CA ALA A 786 -17.27 -7.80 76.43
C ALA A 786 -16.99 -7.69 77.95
N ALA A 787 -18.03 -7.67 78.77
CA ALA A 787 -17.93 -7.61 80.23
C ALA A 787 -17.31 -8.90 80.84
N CYS A 788 -16.69 -8.78 82.03
CA CYS A 788 -16.09 -9.90 82.75
C CYS A 788 -17.17 -10.88 83.29
N ALA A 789 -16.99 -12.19 83.10
CA ALA A 789 -17.93 -13.23 83.56
C ALA A 789 -17.74 -13.60 85.06
N VAL A 790 -18.81 -14.02 85.75
CA VAL A 790 -18.81 -14.56 87.13
C VAL A 790 -19.23 -16.03 87.13
N ASP A 791 -18.35 -16.93 87.57
CA ASP A 791 -18.59 -18.38 87.54
C ASP A 791 -18.76 -19.00 88.95
N SER A 792 -19.90 -19.67 89.14
CA SER A 792 -20.21 -20.74 90.12
C SER A 792 -20.51 -20.41 91.59
N ALA A 793 -21.50 -21.13 92.14
CA ALA A 793 -22.17 -20.94 93.43
C ALA A 793 -21.37 -21.30 94.70
N ASP A 794 -20.08 -21.67 94.58
CA ASP A 794 -19.24 -22.11 95.70
C ASP A 794 -18.11 -21.13 96.06
N ALA A 795 -18.03 -19.96 95.40
CA ALA A 795 -17.06 -18.91 95.75
C ALA A 795 -17.68 -17.53 95.53
N CYS A 796 -17.71 -16.73 96.60
CA CYS A 796 -18.21 -15.35 96.53
C CYS A 796 -17.14 -14.46 95.81
N LYS A 797 -17.18 -14.37 94.46
CA LYS A 797 -16.26 -13.58 93.60
C LYS A 797 -16.95 -12.55 92.68
N THR A 798 -16.28 -11.42 92.44
CA THR A 798 -16.52 -10.46 91.32
C THR A 798 -15.23 -10.29 90.50
N ALA A 799 -15.28 -10.27 89.16
CA ALA A 799 -14.10 -10.06 88.28
C ALA A 799 -14.11 -8.68 87.61
N VAL A 800 -12.98 -7.95 87.67
CA VAL A 800 -12.75 -6.65 87.01
C VAL A 800 -11.35 -6.60 86.38
N CYS A 801 -11.10 -5.69 85.43
CA CYS A 801 -9.74 -5.41 84.95
C CYS A 801 -8.92 -4.79 86.09
N ASP A 802 -7.75 -5.35 86.39
CA ASP A 802 -6.96 -5.01 87.57
C ASP A 802 -5.93 -3.88 87.34
N GLY A 803 -5.79 -3.42 86.10
CA GLY A 803 -4.81 -2.42 85.70
C GLY A 803 -3.41 -2.98 85.40
N THR A 804 -3.25 -4.31 85.37
CA THR A 804 -1.95 -4.96 85.11
C THR A 804 -2.00 -5.96 83.95
N ASN A 805 -3.14 -6.64 83.76
CA ASN A 805 -3.32 -7.60 82.66
C ASN A 805 -4.17 -6.99 81.54
N THR A 806 -3.58 -6.81 80.35
CA THR A 806 -4.31 -6.30 79.17
C THR A 806 -5.23 -7.36 78.56
N ALA A 807 -4.97 -8.64 78.78
CA ALA A 807 -5.65 -9.73 78.08
C ALA A 807 -6.98 -10.16 78.72
N ALA A 808 -7.13 -10.12 80.05
CA ALA A 808 -8.29 -10.66 80.77
C ALA A 808 -8.51 -10.06 82.18
N CYS A 809 -9.73 -10.23 82.72
CA CYS A 809 -10.12 -9.80 84.08
C CYS A 809 -9.62 -10.76 85.19
N ALA A 810 -9.39 -10.27 86.42
CA ALA A 810 -8.92 -11.07 87.57
C ALA A 810 -9.82 -10.92 88.81
N GLY A 811 -9.88 -11.93 89.71
CA GLY A 811 -10.69 -11.88 90.95
C GLY A 811 -10.23 -12.83 92.08
N THR A 812 -10.25 -12.36 93.33
CA THR A 812 -9.81 -13.07 94.56
C THR A 812 -10.64 -12.71 95.81
N VAL A 813 -11.24 -13.72 96.50
CA VAL A 813 -11.27 -13.96 97.98
C VAL A 813 -11.61 -15.46 98.21
N GLY A 814 -11.11 -16.07 99.30
CA GLY A 814 -11.08 -17.53 99.59
C GLY A 814 -12.33 -18.19 100.24
N PRO A 815 -12.30 -19.51 100.48
CA PRO A 815 -13.46 -20.36 100.76
C PRO A 815 -14.02 -20.26 102.20
N CYS A 816 -15.34 -20.46 102.35
CA CYS A 816 -16.13 -20.36 103.60
C CYS A 816 -15.93 -21.48 104.64
N GLY A 817 -14.86 -22.27 104.53
CA GLY A 817 -14.61 -23.39 105.44
C GLY A 817 -15.74 -24.43 105.41
N ALA A 818 -16.22 -24.84 106.58
CA ALA A 818 -17.24 -25.88 106.75
C ALA A 818 -18.69 -25.42 106.44
N TYR A 819 -18.90 -24.14 106.13
CA TYR A 819 -20.22 -23.52 105.94
C TYR A 819 -20.43 -23.04 104.50
N ALA A 820 -21.68 -23.04 104.01
CA ALA A 820 -22.03 -22.55 102.67
C ALA A 820 -22.06 -21.00 102.59
N CYS A 821 -21.86 -20.41 101.40
CA CYS A 821 -21.99 -18.95 101.19
C CYS A 821 -23.48 -18.55 101.14
N ASP A 822 -23.84 -17.43 101.76
CA ASP A 822 -25.15 -16.79 101.57
C ASP A 822 -25.09 -15.90 100.32
N GLY A 823 -25.76 -16.36 99.25
CA GLY A 823 -25.79 -15.67 97.96
C GLY A 823 -26.48 -14.29 97.97
N ALA A 824 -27.28 -13.97 98.98
CA ALA A 824 -27.89 -12.64 99.11
C ALA A 824 -26.97 -11.63 99.83
N ALA A 825 -26.14 -12.12 100.76
CA ALA A 825 -25.27 -11.29 101.59
C ALA A 825 -23.80 -11.25 101.13
N LEU A 826 -23.40 -12.12 100.19
CA LEU A 826 -22.01 -12.26 99.72
C LEU A 826 -21.02 -12.53 100.87
N ALA A 827 -21.43 -13.34 101.85
CA ALA A 827 -20.66 -13.73 103.03
C ALA A 827 -20.92 -15.19 103.45
N CYS A 828 -20.03 -15.78 104.24
CA CYS A 828 -20.14 -17.17 104.72
C CYS A 828 -21.17 -17.30 105.84
N LYS A 829 -21.97 -18.39 105.85
CA LYS A 829 -22.79 -18.75 107.01
C LYS A 829 -21.90 -19.15 108.20
N SER A 830 -22.41 -18.99 109.42
CA SER A 830 -21.66 -19.25 110.67
C SER A 830 -22.31 -20.28 111.59
N ALA A 831 -23.49 -20.81 111.22
CA ALA A 831 -24.21 -21.88 111.90
C ALA A 831 -25.08 -22.62 110.88
N CYS A 832 -25.49 -23.86 111.19
CA CYS A 832 -26.38 -24.64 110.33
C CYS A 832 -27.70 -24.99 111.02
N VAL A 833 -28.80 -25.01 110.28
CA VAL A 833 -30.12 -25.49 110.74
C VAL A 833 -30.46 -26.84 110.07
N GLY A 834 -29.85 -27.12 108.92
CA GLY A 834 -29.78 -28.44 108.32
C GLY A 834 -28.58 -28.56 107.37
N ASP A 835 -28.37 -29.75 106.80
CA ASP A 835 -27.19 -30.06 105.97
C ASP A 835 -26.98 -29.09 104.78
N GLY A 836 -28.04 -28.45 104.28
CA GLY A 836 -27.96 -27.46 103.20
C GLY A 836 -27.29 -26.14 103.57
N ASP A 837 -27.02 -25.90 104.86
CA ASP A 837 -26.27 -24.74 105.35
C ASP A 837 -24.76 -25.02 105.48
N CYS A 838 -24.36 -26.28 105.33
CA CYS A 838 -22.98 -26.73 105.40
C CYS A 838 -22.32 -26.81 104.03
N ALA A 839 -21.00 -26.65 104.00
CA ALA A 839 -20.21 -26.91 102.80
C ALA A 839 -20.28 -28.40 102.44
N LYS A 840 -20.17 -28.71 101.16
CA LYS A 840 -20.24 -30.08 100.64
C LYS A 840 -19.17 -30.97 101.31
N GLY A 841 -19.59 -32.04 101.98
CA GLY A 841 -18.71 -32.94 102.76
C GLY A 841 -18.83 -32.80 104.28
N TYR A 842 -19.60 -31.82 104.75
CA TYR A 842 -19.98 -31.64 106.15
C TYR A 842 -21.49 -31.89 106.33
N GLU A 843 -21.90 -32.37 107.51
CA GLU A 843 -23.30 -32.50 107.92
C GLU A 843 -23.57 -31.66 109.17
N CYS A 844 -24.81 -31.23 109.33
CA CYS A 844 -25.18 -30.39 110.47
C CYS A 844 -25.44 -31.27 111.70
N ASP A 845 -24.57 -31.16 112.70
CA ASP A 845 -24.73 -31.80 114.01
C ASP A 845 -24.78 -30.71 115.09
N ASP A 846 -25.91 -30.65 115.80
CA ASP A 846 -26.20 -29.68 116.87
C ASP A 846 -25.79 -28.22 116.54
N GLY A 847 -26.20 -27.74 115.37
CA GLY A 847 -25.95 -26.36 114.91
C GLY A 847 -24.55 -26.11 114.31
N THR A 848 -23.70 -27.13 114.24
CA THR A 848 -22.31 -27.05 113.77
C THR A 848 -22.08 -27.99 112.59
N CYS A 849 -21.39 -27.54 111.54
CA CYS A 849 -21.06 -28.39 110.41
C CYS A 849 -19.84 -29.28 110.72
N VAL A 850 -20.02 -30.60 110.78
CA VAL A 850 -18.97 -31.61 111.09
C VAL A 850 -18.69 -32.54 109.89
N PRO A 851 -17.47 -33.10 109.71
CA PRO A 851 -17.11 -33.90 108.52
C PRO A 851 -17.74 -35.31 108.50
N ARG A 852 -18.19 -35.78 107.33
CA ARG A 852 -18.67 -37.17 107.13
C ARG A 852 -17.51 -38.21 107.09
N THR A 853 -17.73 -39.47 107.52
CA THR A 853 -16.72 -40.57 107.51
C THR A 853 -17.08 -41.74 106.57
N SER A 854 -16.08 -42.38 105.94
CA SER A 854 -16.23 -43.46 104.92
C SER A 854 -16.49 -44.87 105.50
N LYS A 855 -17.17 -45.76 104.76
CA LYS A 855 -17.49 -47.16 105.18
C LYS A 855 -17.31 -48.16 104.01
N CYS A 856 -16.89 -49.41 104.27
CA CYS A 856 -16.84 -50.46 103.23
C CYS A 856 -18.23 -50.96 102.82
N THR A 857 -18.37 -51.41 101.57
CA THR A 857 -19.56 -52.15 101.10
C THR A 857 -19.64 -53.52 101.77
N LEU A 858 -20.86 -54.06 101.87
CA LEU A 858 -21.13 -55.33 102.57
C LEU A 858 -20.40 -56.53 101.98
N ASP A 859 -20.15 -56.53 100.67
CA ASP A 859 -19.41 -57.58 99.96
C ASP A 859 -17.88 -57.38 100.02
N LEU A 860 -17.43 -56.34 100.73
CA LEU A 860 -16.04 -55.95 100.88
C LEU A 860 -15.33 -55.64 99.55
N THR A 861 -16.04 -55.41 98.43
CA THR A 861 -15.38 -55.11 97.14
C THR A 861 -15.29 -53.62 96.83
N GLY A 862 -15.89 -52.76 97.65
CA GLY A 862 -15.86 -51.32 97.46
C GLY A 862 -15.80 -50.53 98.76
N LEU A 863 -15.26 -49.31 98.66
CA LEU A 863 -15.24 -48.30 99.70
C LEU A 863 -16.25 -47.21 99.35
N VAL A 864 -17.26 -47.00 100.20
CA VAL A 864 -18.16 -45.86 100.08
C VAL A 864 -17.48 -44.64 100.68
N GLY A 865 -17.10 -43.70 99.82
CA GLY A 865 -16.46 -42.44 100.19
C GLY A 865 -17.40 -41.47 100.89
N THR A 866 -16.84 -40.43 101.49
CA THR A 866 -17.56 -39.35 102.20
C THR A 866 -18.47 -38.51 101.30
N ASP A 867 -18.35 -38.67 99.97
CA ASP A 867 -19.22 -38.09 98.94
C ASP A 867 -20.42 -38.99 98.59
N GLY A 868 -20.55 -40.15 99.26
CA GLY A 868 -21.60 -41.14 99.03
C GLY A 868 -21.36 -42.04 97.80
N LYS A 869 -20.21 -41.92 97.12
CA LYS A 869 -19.88 -42.74 95.95
C LYS A 869 -19.06 -43.96 96.36
N THR A 870 -19.39 -45.10 95.77
CA THR A 870 -18.64 -46.35 95.98
C THR A 870 -17.47 -46.43 94.99
N VAL A 871 -16.25 -46.53 95.52
CA VAL A 871 -15.03 -46.82 94.76
C VAL A 871 -14.72 -48.30 94.90
N SER A 872 -14.51 -49.01 93.78
CA SER A 872 -14.14 -50.43 93.83
C SER A 872 -12.70 -50.59 94.34
N CYS A 873 -12.50 -51.55 95.24
CA CYS A 873 -11.19 -51.91 95.78
C CYS A 873 -10.46 -52.97 94.93
N SER A 874 -11.09 -53.48 93.87
CA SER A 874 -10.56 -54.54 93.01
C SER A 874 -9.17 -54.19 92.43
N PRO A 875 -8.21 -55.13 92.36
CA PRO A 875 -8.33 -56.57 92.66
C PRO A 875 -8.18 -56.94 94.15
N LEU A 876 -8.15 -55.96 95.06
CA LEU A 876 -8.05 -56.12 96.52
C LEU A 876 -9.41 -55.93 97.20
N LEU A 877 -9.58 -56.42 98.43
CA LEU A 877 -10.81 -56.23 99.20
C LEU A 877 -10.74 -55.02 100.14
N CYS A 878 -11.88 -54.41 100.44
CA CYS A 878 -12.09 -53.38 101.45
C CYS A 878 -12.18 -53.98 102.85
N ARG A 879 -11.42 -53.46 103.82
CA ARG A 879 -11.62 -53.74 105.24
C ARG A 879 -11.48 -52.46 106.07
N ASP A 880 -12.26 -52.38 107.14
CA ASP A 880 -12.23 -51.26 108.11
C ASP A 880 -12.34 -49.86 107.48
N GLY A 881 -13.17 -49.73 106.44
CA GLY A 881 -13.40 -48.46 105.77
C GLY A 881 -12.24 -48.01 104.86
N GLN A 882 -11.38 -48.93 104.41
CA GLN A 882 -10.34 -48.67 103.41
C GLN A 882 -10.15 -49.87 102.46
N CYS A 883 -9.84 -49.59 101.19
CA CYS A 883 -9.37 -50.63 100.28
C CYS A 883 -7.99 -51.12 100.72
N LEU A 884 -7.78 -52.44 100.82
CA LEU A 884 -6.48 -52.99 101.17
C LEU A 884 -5.45 -52.55 100.11
N PRO A 885 -4.29 -52.00 100.52
CA PRO A 885 -3.30 -51.49 99.58
C PRO A 885 -2.41 -52.60 98.99
N THR A 886 -2.28 -53.72 99.70
CA THR A 886 -1.56 -54.92 99.28
C THR A 886 -2.24 -56.15 99.86
N CYS A 887 -2.11 -57.30 99.20
CA CYS A 887 -2.57 -58.57 99.72
C CYS A 887 -1.47 -59.21 100.58
N LYS A 888 -1.86 -59.86 101.67
CA LYS A 888 -0.97 -60.74 102.43
C LYS A 888 -1.19 -62.20 102.06
N SER A 889 -2.36 -62.50 101.52
CA SER A 889 -2.74 -63.82 101.02
C SER A 889 -3.73 -63.67 99.88
N SER A 890 -3.93 -64.72 99.09
CA SER A 890 -4.93 -64.71 98.02
C SER A 890 -6.38 -64.54 98.51
N ALA A 891 -6.64 -64.57 99.83
CA ALA A 891 -7.95 -64.24 100.42
C ALA A 891 -8.18 -62.73 100.54
N ASP A 892 -7.13 -61.91 100.45
CA ASP A 892 -7.24 -60.44 100.37
C ASP A 892 -7.48 -59.96 98.94
N CYS A 893 -7.39 -60.88 97.99
CA CYS A 893 -7.64 -60.67 96.58
C CYS A 893 -9.07 -61.06 96.23
N GLN A 894 -9.68 -60.29 95.33
CA GLN A 894 -10.94 -60.64 94.72
C GLN A 894 -10.77 -61.93 93.89
N GLY A 895 -11.77 -62.82 93.93
CA GLY A 895 -11.68 -64.17 93.38
C GLY A 895 -11.17 -64.21 91.92
N GLY A 896 -10.16 -65.03 91.65
CA GLY A 896 -9.50 -65.16 90.35
C GLY A 896 -8.08 -64.56 90.30
N PHE A 897 -7.70 -63.75 91.29
CA PHE A 897 -6.35 -63.24 91.46
C PHE A 897 -5.60 -63.98 92.58
N ILE A 898 -4.30 -64.17 92.40
CA ILE A 898 -3.42 -64.79 93.39
C ILE A 898 -2.52 -63.70 93.95
N CYS A 899 -2.34 -63.68 95.26
CA CYS A 899 -1.42 -62.73 95.87
C CYS A 899 0.01 -63.15 95.52
N ASP A 900 0.71 -62.33 94.75
CA ASP A 900 2.13 -62.57 94.47
C ASP A 900 3.01 -62.16 95.66
N PRO A 901 4.29 -62.56 95.68
CA PRO A 901 5.20 -62.20 96.76
C PRO A 901 5.46 -60.69 96.91
N SER A 902 5.09 -59.85 95.93
CA SER A 902 5.18 -58.39 96.05
C SER A 902 4.00 -57.79 96.82
N GLY A 903 3.00 -58.60 97.18
CA GLY A 903 1.77 -58.16 97.83
C GLY A 903 0.75 -57.60 96.84
N ALA A 904 0.86 -57.93 95.56
CA ALA A 904 -0.11 -57.55 94.54
C ALA A 904 -0.99 -58.74 94.15
N CYS A 905 -2.29 -58.50 93.99
CA CYS A 905 -3.22 -59.48 93.45
C CYS A 905 -3.06 -59.54 91.92
N VAL A 906 -2.36 -60.54 91.42
CA VAL A 906 -2.02 -60.66 89.98
C VAL A 906 -2.63 -61.93 89.37
N ALA A 907 -2.83 -61.88 88.06
CA ALA A 907 -3.19 -63.04 87.25
C ALA A 907 -1.91 -63.79 86.80
N PRO A 908 -1.88 -65.13 86.74
CA PRO A 908 -0.65 -65.88 86.40
C PRO A 908 -0.26 -65.78 84.90
N SER A 909 0.99 -65.39 84.59
CA SER A 909 1.52 -65.15 83.22
C SER A 909 2.27 -66.34 82.58
N PRO A 910 2.31 -66.43 81.23
CA PRO A 910 3.40 -67.05 80.47
C PRO A 910 4.16 -66.10 79.50
N GLY A 911 5.44 -65.85 79.80
CA GLY A 911 6.65 -65.78 78.92
C GLY A 911 6.79 -64.86 77.68
N ASP A 912 7.71 -63.87 77.80
CA ASP A 912 8.84 -63.46 76.91
C ASP A 912 8.65 -63.31 75.37
N THR A 913 9.10 -62.28 74.61
CA THR A 913 10.06 -61.16 74.72
C THR A 913 9.96 -60.27 73.44
N GLY A 914 10.27 -58.96 73.53
CA GLY A 914 11.10 -58.24 72.53
C GLY A 914 10.46 -57.27 71.50
N ASP A 915 10.72 -55.96 71.68
CA ASP A 915 10.71 -54.88 70.66
C ASP A 915 12.02 -54.88 69.85
N ASP A 916 11.97 -54.63 68.53
CA ASP A 916 12.90 -53.78 67.76
C ASP A 916 12.48 -53.63 66.27
N GLY A 917 12.77 -52.45 65.69
CA GLY A 917 12.22 -51.92 64.43
C GLY A 917 12.70 -52.53 63.11
N GLY A 918 11.88 -52.38 62.07
CA GLY A 918 12.09 -52.92 60.72
C GLY A 918 12.18 -51.84 59.63
N GLY A 919 13.09 -52.06 58.66
CA GLY A 919 13.27 -51.28 57.45
C GLY A 919 13.14 -52.09 56.14
N CYS A 920 12.96 -51.32 55.05
CA CYS A 920 13.12 -51.60 53.61
C CYS A 920 12.27 -52.66 52.87
N ALA A 921 11.48 -52.19 51.88
CA ALA A 921 11.24 -52.73 50.52
C ALA A 921 9.98 -52.06 49.88
N THR A 922 9.72 -51.91 48.56
CA THR A 922 10.42 -51.86 47.26
C THR A 922 9.37 -51.55 46.15
N SER A 923 9.85 -51.15 44.95
CA SER A 923 9.28 -51.26 43.58
C SER A 923 8.69 -50.02 42.86
N GLY A 924 9.24 -49.71 41.67
CA GLY A 924 8.73 -48.74 40.65
C GLY A 924 7.80 -49.41 39.61
N PRO A 925 7.51 -48.85 38.39
CA PRO A 925 8.14 -47.73 37.68
C PRO A 925 7.19 -46.63 37.13
N HIS A 926 7.77 -45.55 36.60
CA HIS A 926 7.15 -44.53 35.72
C HIS A 926 7.66 -44.69 34.27
N GLY A 927 6.75 -44.64 33.28
CA GLY A 927 6.99 -44.26 31.88
C GLY A 927 5.76 -43.47 31.43
N THR A 928 5.81 -42.20 31.00
CA THR A 928 6.32 -41.61 29.73
C THR A 928 5.81 -42.36 28.50
N ARG A 929 5.35 -41.74 27.40
CA ARG A 929 5.82 -40.51 26.75
C ARG A 929 4.98 -40.25 25.49
N GLY A 930 5.12 -39.04 24.95
CA GLY A 930 5.01 -38.77 23.52
C GLY A 930 4.00 -37.67 23.24
N GLY A 931 4.33 -36.56 22.59
CA GLY A 931 5.57 -36.10 21.93
C GLY A 931 5.28 -34.66 21.53
N GLY A 932 6.24 -33.73 21.63
CA GLY A 932 7.24 -33.51 20.57
C GLY A 932 6.86 -32.19 19.87
N ALA A 933 7.52 -31.07 20.17
CA ALA A 933 8.82 -30.61 19.63
C ALA A 933 8.56 -29.48 18.60
N LEU A 934 8.88 -28.23 18.99
CA LEU A 934 10.07 -27.44 18.61
C LEU A 934 9.99 -26.91 17.15
N VAL A 935 9.69 -25.62 16.93
CA VAL A 935 10.57 -24.43 17.00
C VAL A 935 11.51 -24.30 15.80
N LEU A 936 11.49 -23.14 15.14
CA LEU A 936 12.70 -22.48 14.65
C LEU A 936 12.48 -20.99 14.34
N LEU A 937 13.34 -20.14 14.93
CA LEU A 937 14.01 -18.92 14.43
C LEU A 937 14.52 -18.14 15.67
N ALA A 938 15.67 -17.46 15.75
CA ALA A 938 16.90 -17.36 14.99
C ALA A 938 17.89 -16.46 15.80
N LEU A 939 19.17 -16.43 15.37
CA LEU A 939 20.21 -15.38 15.51
C LEU A 939 21.25 -15.38 16.67
N LEU A 940 22.51 -15.51 16.23
CA LEU A 940 23.75 -14.75 16.49
C LEU A 940 24.43 -14.72 17.88
N LEU A 941 25.72 -15.13 17.94
CA LEU A 941 26.90 -14.24 18.09
C LEU A 941 28.26 -14.99 18.17
N VAL A 942 29.22 -14.47 17.39
CA VAL A 942 30.71 -14.39 17.48
C VAL A 942 31.48 -15.17 18.58
N ALA A 943 32.50 -15.97 18.20
CA ALA A 943 33.94 -15.79 18.54
C ALA A 943 34.89 -17.00 18.20
N ARG A 944 35.89 -16.71 17.34
CA ARG A 944 37.31 -17.18 17.25
C ARG A 944 37.80 -18.59 17.67
N ARG A 945 38.68 -19.12 16.77
CA ARG A 945 39.92 -19.95 16.95
C ARG A 945 39.68 -21.45 17.18
N ARG A 946 40.17 -22.43 16.38
CA ARG A 946 41.53 -22.73 15.87
C ARG A 946 41.48 -23.86 14.78
N ARG A 947 42.46 -23.85 13.86
CA ARG A 947 42.87 -24.92 12.88
C ARG A 947 43.41 -26.20 13.59
N PRO A 948 43.94 -27.28 12.93
CA PRO A 948 44.06 -27.61 11.47
C PRO A 948 43.62 -29.06 11.09
N VAL A 949 43.39 -29.33 9.80
CA VAL A 949 44.22 -30.10 8.84
C VAL A 949 43.63 -29.87 7.45
#